data_AF-B1XRM8-F1
#
_entry.id   AF-B1XRM8-F1
#
_cell.length_a   1.000
_cell.length_b   1.000
_cell.length_c   1.000
_cell.angle_alpha   90.00
_cell.angle_beta   90.00
_cell.angle_gamma   90.00
#
_symmetry.space_group_name_H-M   'P 1'
#
loop_
_entity.id
_entity.type
_entity.pdbx_description
1 polymer ?
#
loop_
_entity_poly.entity_id
_entity_poly.type
_entity_poly.pdbx_seq_one_letter_code
_entity_poly.pdbx_strand_id
1 'polypeptide(L)'
;MPKQSYGKIPQGRSQTLLFGLLDFANDALDADELQLDRLRTTVKVHWQAPRRLVVQTKLRHLQALTELIDAPLTVPQLKTALRDLESFLGILEDHRTTIRGSDTWHFSLNFWGDRWARAENIQQFNHTWAARRLGISEKKQNNFQENSQTDHDPTHPDWQSLCRQALDTHLTSNPLTAGDGMAFELADLYVPLGVTATHAEEDSPSDDPQDFLAQYRHLSHNRLAIIGEPGAGKTTFLQQLALALSATEDLPVWIPLADVGGRSLENYLLEVWLKQLFKQFTIAPKIQTEFAELIQNKRVWLFLDALDEMGDNLSQASFKLDRELQGWLGNASVVLSCRSAVWDTGKNALTDFVIHRCQGFSDDAQRKQVQCFIQKWFQGQPQLGDRLYGELNRSIHSRIRGVARQPLYLTLLCRTWQLTQGKLPGTKAILYRQFVEAFYDWKQDTFPTTQTQRQQLNQILGQCALKVLQKNPAKARFRQAEIQPFFDAVDPDFFTLALQLGWLKRVSRSATTGENVYAFHHLTFQEYFAATAIAHWEIFIDEGGEYPIFSLGWQETILLWLGREEIAAGEKENFLQALLHWQDHCGGFYEVRATCFVGKALAEFPEFSQGQAVIDQLVQWRFVTAQRQPKLPSPLVEEAGIALSRSDRQRVVTTLEQFLATHPDAFDRWLAAHSLGKNHDFGNPTAIANLEDLLTETADPNFQLNLCRSLGAIAPDNALVIASLTRLLAADQKATIRRKAALRLGKLQPHHPQAIATLLELAATSPQAIATLQEICPDHPLVQTDTVSQTRPTRRRTAKRISERSPREQALASQSLLKKLSLESNLDQRTRLVARLSSYLPDHPEIIPNLLTALRQARRKSTLKLAVDTLGQLIETKQLPLVLPQVKHIYQTVTPHSPNRRYCYKLLWDWSKTLPYEVFQRAWSSF
;
A
#
# COMPACT_ATOMS: atom_id res chain seq x y z
N MET A 1 35.01 25.24 -1.43
CA MET A 1 33.93 25.42 -0.43
C MET A 1 33.74 26.91 -0.15
N PRO A 2 32.49 27.40 -0.06
CA PRO A 2 32.17 28.75 0.38
C PRO A 2 32.59 28.97 1.85
N LYS A 3 33.06 30.17 2.19
CA LYS A 3 33.47 30.55 3.56
C LYS A 3 32.29 30.35 4.53
N GLN A 4 32.43 29.50 5.55
CA GLN A 4 31.45 29.36 6.63
C GLN A 4 31.33 30.67 7.41
N SER A 5 30.11 31.18 7.55
CA SER A 5 29.80 32.38 8.36
C SER A 5 29.27 31.94 9.72
N TYR A 6 29.83 32.47 10.82
CA TYR A 6 29.44 32.18 12.22
C TYR A 6 28.62 33.34 12.84
N GLY A 7 27.80 34.00 12.01
CA GLY A 7 26.96 35.14 12.38
C GLY A 7 25.81 34.82 13.35
N LYS A 8 24.90 35.78 13.56
CA LYS A 8 23.76 35.62 14.49
C LYS A 8 22.79 34.49 14.09
N ILE A 9 22.66 34.19 12.78
CA ILE A 9 21.74 33.16 12.27
C ILE A 9 22.24 31.73 12.60
N PRO A 10 23.50 31.34 12.31
CA PRO A 10 24.06 30.08 12.79
C PRO A 10 24.02 29.92 14.31
N GLN A 11 24.33 30.98 15.07
CA GLN A 11 24.27 30.97 16.54
C GLN A 11 22.87 30.60 17.05
N GLY A 12 21.83 31.24 16.50
CA GLY A 12 20.44 30.97 16.89
C GLY A 12 20.02 29.53 16.58
N ARG A 13 20.39 28.98 15.42
CA ARG A 13 20.05 27.60 15.04
C ARG A 13 20.73 26.56 15.95
N SER A 14 22.02 26.75 16.23
CA SER A 14 22.77 25.85 17.12
C SER A 14 22.27 25.92 18.56
N GLN A 15 21.84 27.10 19.01
CA GLN A 15 21.22 27.28 20.31
C GLN A 15 19.88 26.56 20.41
N THR A 16 19.00 26.71 19.41
CA THR A 16 17.68 26.05 19.39
C THR A 16 17.81 24.52 19.44
N LEU A 17 18.72 23.93 18.65
CA LEU A 17 18.92 22.47 18.68
C LEU A 17 19.49 21.99 20.03
N LEU A 18 20.52 22.67 20.55
CA LEU A 18 21.19 22.26 21.79
C LEU A 18 20.23 22.27 22.99
N PHE A 19 19.44 23.34 23.13
CA PHE A 19 18.53 23.49 24.26
C PHE A 19 17.20 22.78 24.05
N GLY A 20 16.77 22.56 22.79
CA GLY A 20 15.68 21.64 22.49
C GLY A 20 15.98 20.20 22.89
N LEU A 21 17.23 19.75 22.68
CA LEU A 21 17.68 18.44 23.16
C LEU A 21 17.84 18.38 24.68
N LEU A 22 18.29 19.47 25.32
CA LEU A 22 18.36 19.57 26.78
C LEU A 22 16.96 19.44 27.40
N ASP A 23 15.98 20.16 26.86
CA ASP A 23 14.61 20.22 27.36
C ASP A 23 13.86 18.90 27.06
N PHE A 24 14.03 18.32 25.87
CA PHE A 24 13.49 16.99 25.56
C PHE A 24 14.10 15.89 26.43
N ALA A 25 15.41 15.92 26.69
CA ALA A 25 16.08 14.93 27.54
C ALA A 25 15.82 15.09 29.04
N ASN A 26 15.30 16.24 29.46
CA ASN A 26 14.86 16.53 30.81
C ASN A 26 13.35 16.44 30.99
N ASP A 27 12.63 16.06 29.93
CA ASP A 27 11.17 15.99 29.88
C ASP A 27 10.46 17.31 30.20
N ALA A 28 11.14 18.41 29.85
CA ALA A 28 10.70 19.78 30.07
C ALA A 28 10.25 20.47 28.78
N LEU A 29 10.04 19.69 27.70
CA LEU A 29 9.55 20.18 26.41
C LEU A 29 8.03 20.28 26.44
N ASP A 30 7.49 21.47 26.24
CA ASP A 30 6.06 21.80 26.35
C ASP A 30 5.34 21.57 25.01
N ALA A 31 4.88 20.33 24.74
CA ALA A 31 4.29 19.90 23.46
C ALA A 31 3.32 18.69 23.57
N ASP A 32 2.55 18.38 22.51
CA ASP A 32 1.57 17.26 22.45
C ASP A 32 2.17 15.89 22.85
N GLU A 33 1.64 15.28 23.92
CA GLU A 33 2.09 14.01 24.48
C GLU A 33 2.03 12.84 23.46
N LEU A 34 1.10 12.86 22.51
CA LEU A 34 1.00 11.83 21.46
C LEU A 34 2.11 11.97 20.42
N GLN A 35 2.67 13.18 20.24
CA GLN A 35 3.83 13.45 19.39
C GLN A 35 5.15 13.28 20.16
N LEU A 36 5.22 13.68 21.42
CA LEU A 36 6.34 13.38 22.30
C LEU A 36 6.47 11.87 22.52
N ASP A 37 5.38 11.11 22.70
CA ASP A 37 5.45 9.65 22.79
C ASP A 37 5.88 8.99 21.47
N ARG A 38 5.46 9.54 20.32
CA ARG A 38 6.01 9.13 19.01
C ARG A 38 7.51 9.47 18.90
N LEU A 39 7.95 10.61 19.41
CA LEU A 39 9.36 11.02 19.40
C LEU A 39 10.22 10.25 20.41
N ARG A 40 9.71 9.93 21.60
CA ARG A 40 10.39 9.09 22.60
C ARG A 40 10.59 7.66 22.09
N THR A 41 9.72 7.17 21.20
CA THR A 41 9.95 5.89 20.48
C THR A 41 11.03 5.95 19.40
N THR A 42 11.51 7.16 19.02
CA THR A 42 12.39 7.37 17.86
C THR A 42 13.65 8.23 18.11
N VAL A 43 13.73 9.00 19.21
CA VAL A 43 14.87 9.80 19.72
C VAL A 43 15.29 9.26 21.09
N LYS A 44 16.45 8.61 21.17
CA LYS A 44 16.97 8.06 22.43
C LYS A 44 17.98 9.02 23.06
N VAL A 45 17.79 9.34 24.33
CA VAL A 45 18.64 10.27 25.08
C VAL A 45 19.00 9.67 26.45
N HIS A 46 20.23 9.85 26.92
CA HIS A 46 20.72 9.31 28.19
C HIS A 46 21.79 10.20 28.83
N TRP A 47 21.59 10.59 30.08
CA TRP A 47 22.60 11.34 30.85
C TRP A 47 23.65 10.40 31.44
N GLN A 48 24.89 10.54 31.02
CA GLN A 48 26.03 9.78 31.54
C GLN A 48 26.61 10.41 32.83
N ALA A 49 26.50 11.74 32.96
CA ALA A 49 26.89 12.52 34.13
C ALA A 49 26.00 13.78 34.18
N PRO A 50 25.97 14.54 35.29
CA PRO A 50 25.09 15.71 35.42
C PRO A 50 25.29 16.80 34.36
N ARG A 51 26.41 16.77 33.64
CA ARG A 51 26.74 17.68 32.54
C ARG A 51 26.93 17.00 31.18
N ARG A 52 26.71 15.69 31.05
CA ARG A 52 27.03 14.95 29.82
C ARG A 52 25.83 14.13 29.33
N LEU A 53 25.32 14.49 28.15
CA LEU A 53 24.14 13.90 27.53
C LEU A 53 24.53 13.11 26.27
N VAL A 54 24.19 11.83 26.23
CA VAL A 54 24.37 10.96 25.06
C VAL A 54 23.07 10.90 24.28
N VAL A 55 23.14 11.08 22.96
CA VAL A 55 21.97 11.13 22.06
C VAL A 55 22.14 10.13 20.93
N GLN A 56 21.11 9.30 20.69
CA GLN A 56 21.03 8.37 19.57
C GLN A 56 19.69 8.49 18.84
N THR A 57 19.70 8.96 17.60
CA THR A 57 18.46 9.25 16.86
C THR A 57 18.71 9.39 15.36
N LYS A 58 17.66 9.69 14.57
CA LYS A 58 17.79 10.10 13.16
C LYS A 58 17.47 11.59 13.02
N LEU A 59 18.07 12.26 12.04
CA LEU A 59 17.92 13.72 11.84
C LEU A 59 16.46 14.18 11.68
N ARG A 60 15.61 13.38 11.03
CA ARG A 60 14.17 13.68 10.90
C ARG A 60 13.44 13.74 12.25
N HIS A 61 13.89 12.96 13.24
CA HIS A 61 13.29 12.99 14.57
C HIS A 61 13.84 14.15 15.41
N LEU A 62 15.06 14.64 15.11
CA LEU A 62 15.56 15.92 15.64
C LEU A 62 14.81 17.11 15.04
N GLN A 63 14.47 17.04 13.75
CA GLN A 63 13.62 18.05 13.10
C GLN A 63 12.24 18.08 13.74
N ALA A 64 11.57 16.93 13.86
CA ALA A 64 10.29 16.84 14.53
C ALA A 64 10.36 17.30 16.00
N LEU A 65 11.47 17.04 16.70
CA LEU A 65 11.71 17.59 18.05
C LEU A 65 11.87 19.12 18.04
N THR A 66 12.52 19.73 17.05
CA THR A 66 12.59 21.19 16.92
C THR A 66 11.31 21.85 16.42
N GLU A 67 10.43 21.10 15.74
CA GLU A 67 9.09 21.55 15.35
C GLU A 67 8.14 21.65 16.56
N LEU A 68 8.47 20.96 17.66
CA LEU A 68 7.80 21.08 18.96
C LEU A 68 8.33 22.25 19.82
N ILE A 69 9.20 23.09 19.26
CA ILE A 69 9.81 24.24 19.91
C ILE A 69 9.56 25.44 18.99
N ASP A 70 9.32 26.64 19.53
CA ASP A 70 8.93 27.86 18.79
C ASP A 70 9.94 28.38 17.71
N ALA A 71 10.91 27.57 17.29
CA ALA A 71 11.88 27.89 16.24
C ALA A 71 12.30 26.63 15.44
N PRO A 72 11.45 26.11 14.54
CA PRO A 72 11.70 24.86 13.81
C PRO A 72 12.94 24.94 12.91
N LEU A 73 13.75 23.88 12.90
CA LEU A 73 14.98 23.78 12.10
C LEU A 73 14.83 22.73 11.00
N THR A 74 15.19 23.07 9.77
CA THR A 74 15.21 22.11 8.65
C THR A 74 16.41 21.16 8.74
N VAL A 75 16.35 19.98 8.11
CA VAL A 75 17.47 19.00 8.10
C VAL A 75 18.84 19.60 7.74
N PRO A 76 18.98 20.47 6.72
CA PRO A 76 20.26 21.12 6.42
C PRO A 76 20.75 22.03 7.55
N GLN A 77 19.83 22.76 8.19
CA GLN A 77 20.13 23.63 9.33
C GLN A 77 20.54 22.82 10.56
N LEU A 78 19.94 21.67 10.80
CA LEU A 78 20.34 20.72 11.85
C LEU A 78 21.72 20.13 11.59
N LYS A 79 22.06 19.78 10.34
CA LYS A 79 23.41 19.32 9.96
C LYS A 79 24.45 20.41 10.18
N THR A 80 24.15 21.67 9.83
CA THR A 80 25.04 22.80 10.12
C THR A 80 25.17 23.03 11.63
N ALA A 81 24.07 23.00 12.38
CA ALA A 81 24.06 23.17 13.82
C ALA A 81 24.90 22.11 14.55
N LEU A 82 24.72 20.81 14.25
CA LEU A 82 25.51 19.73 14.83
C LEU A 82 27.01 19.89 14.51
N ARG A 83 27.36 20.30 13.29
CA ARG A 83 28.76 20.57 12.90
C ARG A 83 29.35 21.77 13.63
N ASP A 84 28.56 22.80 13.91
CA ASP A 84 29.00 23.95 14.69
C ASP A 84 29.20 23.57 16.17
N LEU A 85 28.34 22.70 16.74
CA LEU A 85 28.51 22.18 18.11
C LEU A 85 29.78 21.32 18.25
N GLU A 86 30.15 20.57 17.20
CA GLU A 86 31.35 19.73 17.14
C GLU A 86 32.62 20.54 16.83
N SER A 87 32.68 21.22 15.70
CA SER A 87 33.91 21.84 15.19
C SER A 87 34.14 23.28 15.65
N PHE A 88 33.07 24.04 15.93
CA PHE A 88 33.18 25.45 16.34
C PHE A 88 33.09 25.65 17.85
N LEU A 89 32.27 24.87 18.58
CA LEU A 89 32.19 24.91 20.05
C LEU A 89 32.97 23.77 20.75
N GLY A 90 33.16 22.62 20.12
CA GLY A 90 33.92 21.50 20.71
C GLY A 90 33.18 20.78 21.84
N ILE A 91 31.85 20.90 21.91
CA ILE A 91 31.04 20.30 22.98
C ILE A 91 30.33 19.02 22.55
N LEU A 92 30.34 18.70 21.26
CA LEU A 92 29.80 17.47 20.70
C LEU A 92 30.96 16.50 20.37
N GLU A 93 30.87 15.27 20.87
CA GLU A 93 31.76 14.16 20.52
C GLU A 93 30.98 13.12 19.71
N ASP A 94 31.35 12.92 18.44
CA ASP A 94 30.72 11.90 17.57
C ASP A 94 31.27 10.51 17.90
N HIS A 95 30.38 9.55 18.17
CA HIS A 95 30.74 8.17 18.53
C HIS A 95 30.40 7.17 17.43
N ARG A 96 30.09 7.64 16.22
CA ARG A 96 29.86 6.78 15.07
C ARG A 96 31.19 6.22 14.55
N THR A 97 31.25 4.89 14.40
CA THR A 97 32.36 4.19 13.75
C THR A 97 32.43 4.47 12.24
N THR A 98 31.36 5.00 11.64
CA THR A 98 31.29 5.44 10.23
C THR A 98 30.51 6.76 10.16
N ILE A 99 31.20 7.86 9.88
CA ILE A 99 30.69 9.24 10.03
C ILE A 99 29.94 9.72 8.76
N ARG A 100 30.22 9.15 7.58
CA ARG A 100 29.58 9.50 6.30
C ARG A 100 28.47 8.51 5.95
N GLY A 101 27.25 9.00 5.70
CA GLY A 101 26.11 8.20 5.22
C GLY A 101 25.28 7.48 6.29
N SER A 102 25.62 7.57 7.59
CA SER A 102 24.75 7.03 8.64
C SER A 102 23.60 7.98 8.96
N ASP A 103 22.39 7.50 8.69
CA ASP A 103 21.13 8.15 9.11
C ASP A 103 20.92 8.11 10.62
N THR A 104 21.59 7.18 11.29
CA THR A 104 21.57 7.06 12.75
C THR A 104 22.74 7.84 13.31
N TRP A 105 22.43 8.93 14.00
CA TRP A 105 23.37 9.76 14.73
C TRP A 105 23.55 9.19 16.13
N HIS A 106 24.81 9.10 16.59
CA HIS A 106 25.16 8.70 17.93
C HIS A 106 26.33 9.56 18.43
N PHE A 107 26.07 10.43 19.39
CA PHE A 107 27.05 11.41 19.88
C PHE A 107 26.80 11.78 21.33
N SER A 108 27.81 12.36 22.00
CA SER A 108 27.69 12.95 23.34
C SER A 108 27.78 14.47 23.28
N LEU A 109 27.04 15.16 24.14
CA LEU A 109 27.09 16.59 24.39
C LEU A 109 27.58 16.87 25.81
N ASN A 110 28.60 17.72 25.96
CA ASN A 110 29.12 18.16 27.24
C ASN A 110 28.67 19.60 27.54
N PHE A 111 27.88 19.79 28.59
CA PHE A 111 27.38 21.08 29.07
C PHE A 111 28.34 21.72 30.09
N TRP A 112 28.28 23.05 30.25
CA TRP A 112 29.16 23.81 31.14
C TRP A 112 28.75 23.68 32.62
N GLY A 113 27.45 23.72 32.89
CA GLY A 113 26.81 23.58 34.20
C GLY A 113 25.90 22.35 34.30
N ASP A 114 25.25 22.16 35.45
CA ASP A 114 24.36 21.02 35.71
C ASP A 114 23.14 20.99 34.77
N ARG A 115 22.62 19.80 34.44
CA ARG A 115 21.47 19.59 33.53
C ARG A 115 20.21 20.36 33.92
N TRP A 116 20.05 20.74 35.19
CA TRP A 116 18.90 21.54 35.67
C TRP A 116 19.17 23.05 35.66
N ALA A 117 20.42 23.48 35.51
CA ALA A 117 20.82 24.89 35.49
C ALA A 117 20.72 25.48 34.06
N ARG A 118 19.51 25.46 33.46
CA ARG A 118 19.27 25.87 32.06
C ARG A 118 19.74 27.30 31.77
N ALA A 119 19.45 28.25 32.66
CA ALA A 119 19.84 29.66 32.50
C ALA A 119 21.37 29.87 32.50
N GLU A 120 22.09 29.15 33.36
CA GLU A 120 23.55 29.18 33.45
C GLU A 120 24.19 28.61 32.17
N ASN A 121 23.69 27.47 31.68
CA ASN A 121 24.16 26.87 30.43
C ASN A 121 23.90 27.76 29.20
N ILE A 122 22.78 28.49 29.15
CA ILE A 122 22.50 29.47 28.08
C ILE A 122 23.47 30.66 28.12
N GLN A 123 23.76 31.20 29.32
CA GLN A 123 24.72 32.29 29.48
C GLN A 123 26.13 31.88 29.03
N GLN A 124 26.59 30.68 29.41
CA GLN A 124 27.90 30.16 29.02
C GLN A 124 28.02 29.83 27.52
N PHE A 125 26.94 29.31 26.90
CA PHE A 125 26.87 29.13 25.44
C PHE A 125 27.09 30.45 24.69
N ASN A 126 26.37 31.51 25.10
CA ASN A 126 26.45 32.82 24.45
C ASN A 126 27.82 33.49 24.63
N HIS A 127 28.42 33.38 25.82
CA HIS A 127 29.75 33.91 26.08
C HIS A 127 30.83 33.19 25.25
N THR A 128 30.76 31.86 25.18
CA THR A 128 31.72 31.03 24.42
C THR A 128 31.61 31.26 22.91
N TRP A 129 30.40 31.42 22.37
CA TRP A 129 30.18 31.72 20.95
C TRP A 129 30.70 33.12 20.56
N ALA A 130 30.50 34.12 21.43
CA ALA A 130 30.97 35.49 21.19
C ALA A 130 32.51 35.61 21.24
N ALA A 131 33.17 34.93 22.18
CA ALA A 131 34.62 34.95 22.32
C ALA A 131 35.35 34.34 21.09
N ARG A 132 34.82 33.26 20.50
CA ARG A 132 35.40 32.62 19.31
C ARG A 132 35.12 33.37 18.01
N ARG A 133 34.04 34.15 17.95
CA ARG A 133 33.66 34.97 16.77
C ARG A 133 34.53 36.21 16.57
N LEU A 134 35.12 36.77 17.64
CA LEU A 134 36.04 37.92 17.54
C LEU A 134 37.39 37.59 16.87
N GLY A 135 37.64 36.32 16.52
CA GLY A 135 38.85 35.87 15.82
C GLY A 135 38.77 35.82 14.29
N ILE A 136 37.63 36.08 13.64
CA ILE A 136 37.51 36.00 12.15
C ILE A 136 36.61 37.13 11.60
N SER A 137 37.23 38.23 11.16
CA SER A 137 36.61 39.33 10.40
C SER A 137 37.62 39.91 9.40
N GLU A 138 37.19 40.13 8.15
CA GLU A 138 37.59 41.14 7.12
C GLU A 138 37.29 40.55 5.71
N LYS A 139 36.69 41.18 4.67
CA LYS A 139 36.02 42.45 4.30
C LYS A 139 35.21 42.09 2.99
N LYS A 140 33.92 42.44 2.77
CA LYS A 140 33.33 43.67 2.16
C LYS A 140 34.00 44.15 0.85
N GLN A 141 33.38 44.77 -0.16
CA GLN A 141 32.01 44.99 -0.69
C GLN A 141 32.20 45.94 -1.91
N ASN A 142 31.45 45.76 -3.01
CA ASN A 142 30.96 46.72 -4.02
C ASN A 142 31.83 47.85 -4.65
N ASN A 143 31.83 47.92 -6.00
CA ASN A 143 31.23 48.96 -6.89
C ASN A 143 32.09 49.26 -8.15
N PHE A 144 31.46 49.30 -9.33
CA PHE A 144 31.34 50.44 -10.27
C PHE A 144 31.01 49.99 -11.72
N GLN A 145 30.21 50.81 -12.39
CA GLN A 145 29.83 50.74 -13.81
C GLN A 145 31.03 51.04 -14.72
N GLU A 146 31.05 50.49 -15.95
CA GLU A 146 31.19 51.27 -17.20
C GLU A 146 31.04 50.41 -18.46
N ASN A 147 30.53 51.06 -19.51
CA ASN A 147 30.32 50.54 -20.86
C ASN A 147 31.64 50.21 -21.58
N SER A 148 31.64 49.13 -22.35
CA SER A 148 32.25 49.12 -23.69
C SER A 148 31.75 47.92 -24.49
N GLN A 149 31.26 48.19 -25.69
CA GLN A 149 30.98 47.24 -26.74
C GLN A 149 32.23 46.41 -27.08
N THR A 150 32.06 45.10 -27.24
CA THR A 150 32.94 44.28 -28.08
C THR A 150 32.11 43.20 -28.76
N ASP A 151 32.27 43.12 -30.08
CA ASP A 151 31.77 42.12 -31.01
C ASP A 151 31.87 40.67 -30.49
N HIS A 152 30.83 39.87 -30.73
CA HIS A 152 30.96 38.41 -30.81
C HIS A 152 30.40 37.87 -32.12
N ASP A 153 31.38 37.55 -32.97
CA ASP A 153 31.47 36.63 -34.10
C ASP A 153 30.35 35.55 -34.24
N PRO A 154 29.68 35.45 -35.41
CA PRO A 154 28.58 34.50 -35.67
C PRO A 154 29.07 33.10 -36.12
N THR A 155 29.97 32.45 -35.37
CA THR A 155 30.63 31.20 -35.84
C THR A 155 30.52 29.97 -34.92
N HIS A 156 29.71 30.01 -33.85
CA HIS A 156 29.44 28.86 -32.96
C HIS A 156 27.94 28.59 -32.75
N PRO A 157 27.47 27.33 -32.87
CA PRO A 157 26.06 26.95 -32.65
C PRO A 157 25.65 27.00 -31.16
N ASP A 158 24.45 27.51 -30.87
CA ASP A 158 23.84 27.47 -29.55
C ASP A 158 23.32 26.06 -29.22
N TRP A 159 24.21 25.22 -28.69
CA TRP A 159 23.90 23.85 -28.31
C TRP A 159 22.79 23.72 -27.27
N GLN A 160 22.61 24.71 -26.39
CA GLN A 160 21.62 24.63 -25.32
C GLN A 160 20.20 24.80 -25.87
N SER A 161 20.00 25.79 -26.76
CA SER A 161 18.73 25.95 -27.47
C SER A 161 18.43 24.75 -28.38
N LEU A 162 19.43 24.23 -29.09
CA LEU A 162 19.26 23.09 -29.99
C LEU A 162 18.83 21.81 -29.25
N CYS A 163 19.52 21.44 -28.18
CA CYS A 163 19.17 20.26 -27.39
C CYS A 163 17.76 20.37 -26.77
N ARG A 164 17.36 21.58 -26.36
CA ARG A 164 16.01 21.83 -25.83
C ARG A 164 14.93 21.64 -26.90
N GLN A 165 15.13 22.19 -28.10
CA GLN A 165 14.20 21.99 -29.23
C GLN A 165 14.07 20.52 -29.62
N ALA A 166 15.16 19.76 -29.62
CA ALA A 166 15.10 18.33 -29.88
C ALA A 166 14.30 17.58 -28.80
N LEU A 167 14.51 17.90 -27.52
CA LEU A 167 13.78 17.29 -26.42
C LEU A 167 12.26 17.53 -26.52
N ASP A 168 11.84 18.76 -26.86
CA ASP A 168 10.43 19.13 -26.99
C ASP A 168 9.68 18.28 -28.04
N THR A 169 10.37 17.80 -29.09
CA THR A 169 9.76 16.91 -30.10
C THR A 169 9.50 15.48 -29.62
N HIS A 170 10.07 15.08 -28.47
CA HIS A 170 9.98 13.74 -27.91
C HIS A 170 9.22 13.68 -26.58
N LEU A 171 8.69 14.80 -26.09
CA LEU A 171 7.79 14.81 -24.93
C LEU A 171 6.48 14.14 -25.34
N THR A 172 6.17 13.00 -24.71
CA THR A 172 4.98 12.23 -25.07
C THR A 172 3.72 12.96 -24.57
N SER A 173 2.94 13.53 -25.50
CA SER A 173 1.51 13.73 -25.29
C SER A 173 0.83 12.37 -25.48
N ASN A 174 0.12 11.90 -24.46
CA ASN A 174 -0.37 10.51 -24.34
C ASN A 174 -1.11 10.00 -25.61
N PRO A 175 -0.50 9.14 -26.46
CA PRO A 175 -1.10 8.72 -27.73
C PRO A 175 -2.38 7.89 -27.52
N LEU A 176 -2.53 7.27 -26.34
CA LEU A 176 -3.69 6.46 -25.94
C LEU A 176 -5.01 7.24 -25.83
N THR A 177 -4.95 8.56 -25.65
CA THR A 177 -6.13 9.38 -25.31
C THR A 177 -6.43 10.44 -26.38
N ALA A 178 -5.45 10.74 -27.24
CA ALA A 178 -5.58 11.74 -28.30
C ALA A 178 -6.72 11.41 -29.29
N GLY A 179 -6.91 10.13 -29.62
CA GLY A 179 -8.00 9.66 -30.48
C GLY A 179 -9.42 9.90 -29.93
N ASP A 180 -9.55 10.07 -28.60
CA ASP A 180 -10.82 10.33 -27.93
C ASP A 180 -11.05 11.82 -27.63
N GLY A 181 -10.23 12.70 -28.21
CA GLY A 181 -10.27 14.15 -27.94
C GLY A 181 -9.74 14.54 -26.56
N MET A 182 -9.02 13.64 -25.88
CA MET A 182 -8.39 13.88 -24.58
C MET A 182 -6.89 14.12 -24.77
N ALA A 183 -6.52 15.37 -25.08
CA ALA A 183 -5.13 15.79 -25.21
C ALA A 183 -4.62 16.40 -23.90
N PHE A 184 -3.44 15.96 -23.46
CA PHE A 184 -2.78 16.47 -22.26
C PHE A 184 -1.32 16.78 -22.59
N GLU A 185 -0.80 17.88 -22.06
CA GLU A 185 0.65 18.10 -22.02
C GLU A 185 1.27 17.26 -20.90
N LEU A 186 2.57 16.97 -21.02
CA LEU A 186 3.28 16.15 -20.04
C LEU A 186 3.17 16.74 -18.62
N ALA A 187 3.22 18.06 -18.48
CA ALA A 187 3.14 18.75 -17.19
C ALA A 187 1.75 18.64 -16.52
N ASP A 188 0.68 18.53 -17.32
CA ASP A 188 -0.70 18.52 -16.83
C ASP A 188 -0.98 17.29 -15.98
N LEU A 189 -0.53 16.12 -16.45
CA LEU A 189 -0.79 14.83 -15.83
C LEU A 189 0.37 14.27 -15.02
N TYR A 190 1.58 14.82 -15.14
CA TYR A 190 2.74 14.25 -14.45
C TYR A 190 2.56 14.29 -12.93
N VAL A 191 2.64 13.11 -12.32
CA VAL A 191 2.72 12.94 -10.87
C VAL A 191 4.10 12.34 -10.57
N PRO A 192 4.89 12.96 -9.67
CA PRO A 192 6.20 12.46 -9.25
C PRO A 192 6.16 10.96 -8.96
N LEU A 193 7.04 10.18 -9.60
CA LEU A 193 7.04 8.72 -9.52
C LEU A 193 8.22 8.27 -8.66
N GLY A 194 7.96 7.42 -7.68
CA GLY A 194 9.00 6.96 -6.77
C GLY A 194 10.04 6.10 -7.46
N VAL A 195 11.31 6.47 -7.31
CA VAL A 195 12.46 5.72 -7.84
C VAL A 195 13.42 5.37 -6.71
N THR A 196 13.78 4.08 -6.57
CA THR A 196 14.59 3.54 -5.46
C THR A 196 15.83 2.78 -5.97
N ALA A 197 17.01 2.97 -5.38
CA ALA A 197 18.19 2.21 -5.76
C ALA A 197 18.10 0.71 -5.36
N THR A 198 18.63 -0.19 -6.19
CA THR A 198 18.36 -1.65 -6.11
C THR A 198 19.17 -2.35 -5.00
N HIS A 199 20.24 -1.73 -4.50
CA HIS A 199 21.05 -2.23 -3.38
C HIS A 199 20.68 -1.63 -2.01
N ALA A 200 19.59 -0.85 -1.94
CA ALA A 200 19.11 -0.23 -0.72
C ALA A 200 17.64 -0.60 -0.48
N GLU A 201 17.39 -1.74 0.17
CA GLU A 201 16.04 -2.15 0.60
C GLU A 201 15.42 -1.17 1.64
N GLU A 202 16.13 -0.11 2.06
CA GLU A 202 15.70 0.86 3.07
C GLU A 202 15.61 2.33 2.59
N ASP A 203 15.91 2.64 1.31
CA ASP A 203 15.82 4.02 0.82
C ASP A 203 14.38 4.45 0.55
N SER A 204 14.04 5.67 0.97
CA SER A 204 12.78 6.32 0.59
C SER A 204 12.83 6.65 -0.90
N PRO A 205 11.78 6.36 -1.68
CA PRO A 205 11.76 6.66 -3.10
C PRO A 205 12.04 8.15 -3.34
N SER A 206 12.96 8.46 -4.25
CA SER A 206 13.05 9.80 -4.82
C SER A 206 11.85 9.96 -5.74
N ASP A 207 10.84 10.69 -5.29
CA ASP A 207 9.64 10.90 -6.09
C ASP A 207 9.87 12.02 -7.14
N ASP A 208 10.76 12.99 -6.87
CA ASP A 208 11.03 14.15 -7.73
C ASP A 208 12.27 13.95 -8.65
N PRO A 209 12.13 14.09 -9.98
CA PRO A 209 13.24 14.15 -10.94
C PRO A 209 14.32 15.19 -10.63
N GLN A 210 13.99 16.35 -10.06
CA GLN A 210 14.97 17.39 -9.73
C GLN A 210 15.88 16.96 -8.58
N ASP A 211 15.29 16.39 -7.53
CA ASP A 211 16.04 15.83 -6.40
C ASP A 211 16.91 14.66 -6.86
N PHE A 212 16.40 13.83 -7.76
CA PHE A 212 17.16 12.74 -8.37
C PHE A 212 18.37 13.29 -9.14
N LEU A 213 18.20 14.29 -10.01
CA LEU A 213 19.30 14.91 -10.74
C LEU A 213 20.35 15.53 -9.82
N ALA A 214 19.93 16.22 -8.77
CA ALA A 214 20.85 16.86 -7.81
C ALA A 214 21.81 15.84 -7.16
N GLN A 215 21.36 14.60 -6.97
CA GLN A 215 22.18 13.51 -6.43
C GLN A 215 23.32 13.07 -7.36
N TYR A 216 23.15 13.20 -8.67
CA TYR A 216 24.10 12.66 -9.65
C TYR A 216 24.87 13.73 -10.42
N ARG A 217 24.32 14.94 -10.56
CA ARG A 217 24.89 16.01 -11.38
C ARG A 217 26.31 16.43 -10.98
N HIS A 218 26.63 16.38 -9.69
CA HIS A 218 27.94 16.75 -9.18
C HIS A 218 29.01 15.66 -9.38
N LEU A 219 28.61 14.46 -9.82
CA LEU A 219 29.53 13.38 -10.14
C LEU A 219 30.04 13.55 -11.57
N SER A 220 31.35 13.36 -11.75
CA SER A 220 32.01 13.59 -13.03
C SER A 220 31.73 12.53 -14.10
N HIS A 221 30.95 11.50 -13.77
CA HIS A 221 30.61 10.39 -14.65
C HIS A 221 29.46 9.58 -14.05
N ASN A 222 28.31 9.57 -14.73
CA ASN A 222 27.13 8.84 -14.27
C ASN A 222 26.76 7.71 -15.23
N ARG A 223 26.44 6.55 -14.66
CA ARG A 223 25.92 5.36 -15.36
C ARG A 223 24.70 4.90 -14.59
N LEU A 224 23.51 5.33 -15.01
CA LEU A 224 22.27 5.11 -14.27
C LEU A 224 21.29 4.29 -15.10
N ALA A 225 20.71 3.25 -14.50
CA ALA A 225 19.71 2.41 -15.14
C ALA A 225 18.38 2.51 -14.40
N ILE A 226 17.37 3.13 -15.02
CA ILE A 226 16.00 3.22 -14.53
C ILE A 226 15.22 1.99 -14.99
N ILE A 227 15.09 1.00 -14.10
CA ILE A 227 14.38 -0.25 -14.35
C ILE A 227 12.96 -0.23 -13.78
N GLY A 228 12.07 -1.04 -14.34
CA GLY A 228 10.70 -1.12 -13.83
C GLY A 228 9.79 -1.91 -14.75
N GLU A 229 8.60 -2.22 -14.25
CA GLU A 229 7.63 -3.00 -15.01
C GLU A 229 7.07 -2.22 -16.23
N PRO A 230 6.47 -2.91 -17.22
CA PRO A 230 5.72 -2.25 -18.28
C PRO A 230 4.64 -1.32 -17.72
N GLY A 231 4.49 -0.11 -18.28
CA GLY A 231 3.51 0.87 -17.81
C GLY A 231 3.83 1.55 -16.47
N ALA A 232 5.01 1.31 -15.88
CA ALA A 232 5.44 1.91 -14.62
C ALA A 232 5.85 3.39 -14.71
N GLY A 233 5.82 4.02 -15.90
CA GLY A 233 6.17 5.43 -16.08
C GLY A 233 7.67 5.74 -16.26
N LYS A 234 8.49 4.75 -16.65
CA LYS A 234 9.95 4.91 -16.87
C LYS A 234 10.28 6.01 -17.89
N THR A 235 9.72 5.92 -19.10
CA THR A 235 9.89 6.91 -20.16
C THR A 235 9.50 8.32 -19.69
N THR A 236 8.34 8.43 -19.04
CA THR A 236 7.84 9.69 -18.46
C THR A 236 8.79 10.26 -17.41
N PHE A 237 9.35 9.42 -16.52
CA PHE A 237 10.35 9.84 -15.54
C PHE A 237 11.65 10.30 -16.23
N LEU A 238 12.12 9.55 -17.25
CA LEU A 238 13.33 9.88 -18.00
C LEU A 238 13.18 11.22 -18.76
N GLN A 239 12.01 11.49 -19.36
CA GLN A 239 11.70 12.77 -20.01
C GLN A 239 11.72 13.92 -19.00
N GLN A 240 11.14 13.73 -17.80
CA GLN A 240 11.14 14.75 -16.76
C GLN A 240 12.55 15.02 -16.22
N LEU A 241 13.42 14.01 -16.15
CA LEU A 241 14.84 14.21 -15.87
C LEU A 241 15.52 15.04 -16.97
N ALA A 242 15.29 14.71 -18.24
CA ALA A 242 15.87 15.47 -19.35
C ALA A 242 15.40 16.94 -19.34
N LEU A 243 14.11 17.18 -19.04
CA LEU A 243 13.54 18.52 -18.91
C LEU A 243 14.17 19.30 -17.75
N ALA A 244 14.28 18.69 -16.58
CA ALA A 244 14.92 19.33 -15.43
C ALA A 244 16.41 19.60 -15.68
N LEU A 245 17.12 18.74 -16.44
CA LEU A 245 18.50 19.00 -16.86
C LEU A 245 18.58 20.18 -17.84
N SER A 246 17.62 20.36 -18.75
CA SER A 246 17.62 21.45 -19.72
C SER A 246 17.61 22.86 -19.10
N ALA A 247 17.18 22.98 -17.84
CA ALA A 247 17.18 24.22 -17.06
C ALA A 247 18.58 24.64 -16.55
N THR A 248 19.63 23.99 -17.02
CA THR A 248 20.99 24.12 -16.49
C THR A 248 22.04 24.19 -17.61
N GLU A 249 23.32 24.33 -17.28
CA GLU A 249 24.42 24.40 -18.27
C GLU A 249 24.79 23.05 -18.92
N ASP A 250 24.18 21.94 -18.48
CA ASP A 250 24.42 20.61 -19.06
C ASP A 250 23.44 20.33 -20.21
N LEU A 251 23.85 19.50 -21.16
CA LEU A 251 23.14 19.25 -22.42
C LEU A 251 22.44 17.88 -22.40
N PRO A 252 21.10 17.82 -22.31
CA PRO A 252 20.35 16.57 -22.46
C PRO A 252 20.27 16.15 -23.93
N VAL A 253 20.68 14.92 -24.22
CA VAL A 253 20.55 14.29 -25.55
C VAL A 253 19.63 13.08 -25.39
N TRP A 254 18.39 13.21 -25.87
CA TRP A 254 17.38 12.16 -25.83
C TRP A 254 17.51 11.20 -27.02
N ILE A 255 17.48 9.89 -26.75
CA ILE A 255 17.65 8.84 -27.74
C ILE A 255 16.68 7.68 -27.43
N PRO A 256 15.61 7.50 -28.22
CA PRO A 256 14.85 6.26 -28.22
C PRO A 256 15.74 5.14 -28.79
N LEU A 257 16.05 4.11 -27.99
CA LEU A 257 16.96 3.06 -28.46
C LEU A 257 16.37 2.19 -29.58
N ALA A 258 15.03 2.19 -29.73
CA ALA A 258 14.36 1.59 -30.87
C ALA A 258 14.79 2.24 -32.21
N ASP A 259 15.06 3.56 -32.22
CA ASP A 259 15.43 4.32 -33.43
C ASP A 259 16.90 4.09 -33.87
N VAL A 260 17.75 3.65 -32.94
CA VAL A 260 19.15 3.28 -33.22
C VAL A 260 19.19 2.07 -34.16
N GLY A 261 18.26 1.12 -33.96
CA GLY A 261 18.13 -0.09 -34.77
C GLY A 261 19.43 -0.91 -34.82
N GLY A 262 19.82 -1.32 -36.02
CA GLY A 262 21.04 -2.12 -36.23
C GLY A 262 22.36 -1.33 -36.24
N ARG A 263 22.32 0.01 -36.10
CA ARG A 263 23.50 0.90 -36.15
C ARG A 263 24.22 0.93 -34.80
N SER A 264 25.44 1.48 -34.76
CA SER A 264 26.07 1.90 -33.51
C SER A 264 25.44 3.22 -33.02
N LEU A 265 25.47 3.44 -31.70
CA LEU A 265 25.07 4.70 -31.08
C LEU A 265 25.90 5.87 -31.60
N GLU A 266 27.20 5.64 -31.86
CA GLU A 266 28.09 6.63 -32.47
C GLU A 266 27.59 7.06 -33.86
N ASN A 267 27.29 6.11 -34.75
CA ASN A 267 26.80 6.43 -36.09
C ASN A 267 25.42 7.06 -36.02
N TYR A 268 24.56 6.62 -35.10
CA TYR A 268 23.26 7.26 -34.89
C TYR A 268 23.42 8.74 -34.51
N LEU A 269 24.28 9.05 -33.54
CA LEU A 269 24.54 10.42 -33.11
C LEU A 269 25.07 11.29 -34.27
N LEU A 270 26.09 10.81 -34.97
CA LEU A 270 26.79 11.60 -35.99
C LEU A 270 26.04 11.71 -37.32
N GLU A 271 25.32 10.66 -37.74
CA GLU A 271 24.71 10.58 -39.07
C GLU A 271 23.19 10.77 -39.07
N VAL A 272 22.52 10.65 -37.92
CA VAL A 272 21.06 10.75 -37.80
C VAL A 272 20.68 11.90 -36.88
N TRP A 273 21.07 11.82 -35.61
CA TRP A 273 20.64 12.78 -34.59
C TRP A 273 21.12 14.20 -34.90
N LEU A 274 22.41 14.41 -35.23
CA LEU A 274 22.91 15.74 -35.62
C LEU A 274 22.21 16.27 -36.88
N LYS A 275 21.93 15.43 -37.88
CA LYS A 275 21.21 15.85 -39.09
C LYS A 275 19.80 16.29 -38.79
N GLN A 276 19.10 15.58 -37.91
CA GLN A 276 17.76 15.93 -37.45
C GLN A 276 17.78 17.23 -36.64
N LEU A 277 18.73 17.37 -35.71
CA LEU A 277 18.92 18.55 -34.87
C LEU A 277 19.09 19.83 -35.70
N PHE A 278 20.01 19.80 -36.67
CA PHE A 278 20.31 20.95 -37.53
C PHE A 278 19.38 21.03 -38.75
N LYS A 279 18.52 20.04 -38.98
CA LYS A 279 17.66 19.90 -40.17
C LYS A 279 18.46 19.99 -41.48
N GLN A 280 19.63 19.37 -41.51
CA GLN A 280 20.58 19.41 -42.63
C GLN A 280 20.91 18.01 -43.14
N PHE A 281 21.09 17.88 -44.46
CA PHE A 281 21.47 16.61 -45.08
C PHE A 281 22.94 16.22 -44.80
N THR A 282 23.83 17.20 -44.65
CA THR A 282 25.25 17.01 -44.36
C THR A 282 25.68 17.95 -43.25
N ILE A 283 26.38 17.42 -42.25
CA ILE A 283 26.90 18.19 -41.11
C ILE A 283 28.36 18.51 -41.38
N ALA A 284 28.75 19.77 -41.19
CA ALA A 284 30.14 20.19 -41.35
C ALA A 284 31.05 19.45 -40.34
N PRO A 285 32.25 18.99 -40.72
CA PRO A 285 33.17 18.30 -39.81
C PRO A 285 33.46 19.07 -38.53
N LYS A 286 33.54 20.42 -38.61
CA LYS A 286 33.73 21.29 -37.44
C LYS A 286 32.65 21.08 -36.36
N ILE A 287 31.38 20.90 -36.74
CA ILE A 287 30.27 20.68 -35.80
C ILE A 287 30.40 19.33 -35.11
N GLN A 288 30.83 18.29 -35.84
CA GLN A 288 31.09 16.97 -35.26
C GLN A 288 32.24 17.01 -34.25
N THR A 289 33.32 17.73 -34.57
CA THR A 289 34.45 17.94 -33.65
C THR A 289 34.01 18.71 -32.40
N GLU A 290 33.23 19.79 -32.57
CA GLU A 290 32.71 20.57 -31.45
C GLU A 290 31.79 19.75 -30.53
N PHE A 291 30.92 18.90 -31.10
CA PHE A 291 30.08 17.98 -30.33
C PHE A 291 30.92 16.95 -29.56
N ALA A 292 31.99 16.42 -30.18
CA ALA A 292 32.91 15.52 -29.51
C ALA A 292 33.65 16.18 -28.34
N GLU A 293 34.05 17.45 -28.49
CA GLU A 293 34.65 18.25 -27.41
C GLU A 293 33.68 18.48 -26.25
N LEU A 294 32.38 18.72 -26.52
CA LEU A 294 31.36 18.85 -25.46
C LEU A 294 31.21 17.57 -24.64
N ILE A 295 31.29 16.40 -25.29
CA ILE A 295 31.28 15.09 -24.63
C ILE A 295 32.56 14.89 -23.80
N GLN A 296 33.74 15.21 -24.35
CA GLN A 296 35.01 15.14 -23.61
C GLN A 296 35.03 16.06 -22.38
N ASN A 297 34.42 17.24 -22.49
CA ASN A 297 34.26 18.20 -21.40
C ASN A 297 33.15 17.82 -20.40
N LYS A 298 32.54 16.63 -20.55
CA LYS A 298 31.55 16.05 -19.62
C LYS A 298 30.28 16.89 -19.46
N ARG A 299 29.95 17.72 -20.47
CA ARG A 299 28.75 18.57 -20.47
C ARG A 299 27.50 17.85 -20.97
N VAL A 300 27.64 16.66 -21.55
CA VAL A 300 26.55 15.94 -22.23
C VAL A 300 26.03 14.79 -21.38
N TRP A 301 24.69 14.68 -21.33
CA TRP A 301 23.95 13.58 -20.73
C TRP A 301 23.15 12.86 -21.80
N LEU A 302 23.44 11.58 -22.02
CA LEU A 302 22.69 10.71 -22.92
C LEU A 302 21.53 10.07 -22.17
N PHE A 303 20.30 10.35 -22.58
CA PHE A 303 19.08 9.72 -22.09
C PHE A 303 18.63 8.65 -23.08
N LEU A 304 18.93 7.39 -22.76
CA LEU A 304 18.70 6.24 -23.64
C LEU A 304 17.42 5.50 -23.23
N ASP A 305 16.32 5.74 -23.93
CA ASP A 305 15.04 5.15 -23.55
C ASP A 305 14.87 3.73 -24.12
N ALA A 306 14.38 2.82 -23.27
CA ALA A 306 13.93 1.47 -23.59
C ALA A 306 14.98 0.54 -24.21
N LEU A 307 16.03 0.21 -23.43
CA LEU A 307 17.06 -0.76 -23.85
C LEU A 307 16.47 -2.13 -24.22
N ASP A 308 15.37 -2.54 -23.59
CA ASP A 308 14.66 -3.77 -23.92
C ASP A 308 13.98 -3.77 -25.30
N GLU A 309 13.94 -2.63 -25.97
CA GLU A 309 13.35 -2.44 -27.31
C GLU A 309 14.45 -2.36 -28.39
N MET A 310 15.74 -2.54 -28.02
CA MET A 310 16.89 -2.49 -28.92
C MET A 310 17.24 -3.87 -29.50
N GLY A 311 16.79 -4.13 -30.74
CA GLY A 311 17.11 -5.34 -31.51
C GLY A 311 16.57 -6.65 -30.93
N ASP A 312 16.90 -7.78 -31.57
CA ASP A 312 16.27 -9.08 -31.23
C ASP A 312 16.83 -9.73 -29.94
N ASN A 313 17.99 -9.29 -29.44
CA ASN A 313 18.66 -9.88 -28.28
C ASN A 313 19.35 -8.84 -27.37
N LEU A 314 18.80 -8.63 -26.17
CA LEU A 314 19.33 -7.72 -25.16
C LEU A 314 20.78 -8.01 -24.74
N SER A 315 21.21 -9.27 -24.72
CA SER A 315 22.60 -9.60 -24.33
C SER A 315 23.59 -9.02 -25.34
N GLN A 316 23.21 -9.02 -26.61
CA GLN A 316 24.01 -8.41 -27.67
C GLN A 316 23.88 -6.88 -27.66
N ALA A 317 22.67 -6.35 -27.44
CA ALA A 317 22.43 -4.91 -27.35
C ALA A 317 23.22 -4.27 -26.20
N SER A 318 23.15 -4.86 -25.00
CA SER A 318 23.92 -4.41 -23.84
C SER A 318 25.43 -4.52 -24.04
N PHE A 319 25.93 -5.60 -24.66
CA PHE A 319 27.35 -5.74 -24.97
C PHE A 319 27.84 -4.73 -26.01
N LYS A 320 27.04 -4.45 -27.04
CA LYS A 320 27.35 -3.40 -28.03
C LYS A 320 27.41 -2.04 -27.35
N LEU A 321 26.42 -1.70 -26.53
CA LEU A 321 26.36 -0.44 -25.81
C LEU A 321 27.54 -0.29 -24.85
N ASP A 322 27.86 -1.32 -24.05
CA ASP A 322 29.01 -1.32 -23.14
C ASP A 322 30.32 -1.01 -23.90
N ARG A 323 30.57 -1.72 -25.00
CA ARG A 323 31.76 -1.51 -25.84
C ARG A 323 31.84 -0.09 -26.41
N GLU A 324 30.73 0.48 -26.84
CA GLU A 324 30.68 1.85 -27.37
C GLU A 324 30.91 2.89 -26.28
N LEU A 325 30.45 2.62 -25.06
CA LEU A 325 30.71 3.46 -23.89
C LEU A 325 32.15 3.36 -23.35
N GLN A 326 32.96 2.40 -23.81
CA GLN A 326 34.42 2.40 -23.60
C GLN A 326 35.16 3.38 -24.52
N GLY A 327 34.49 3.89 -25.57
CA GLY A 327 35.04 4.87 -26.50
C GLY A 327 34.89 6.32 -26.03
N TRP A 328 34.90 7.28 -26.96
CA TRP A 328 34.79 8.71 -26.64
C TRP A 328 33.43 9.09 -26.01
N LEU A 329 32.38 8.35 -26.32
CA LEU A 329 31.05 8.44 -25.69
C LEU A 329 31.11 8.14 -24.18
N GLY A 330 32.16 7.46 -23.72
CA GLY A 330 32.41 7.20 -22.33
C GLY A 330 32.43 8.46 -21.47
N ASN A 331 32.85 9.60 -22.00
CA ASN A 331 32.91 10.84 -21.21
C ASN A 331 31.55 11.47 -20.93
N ALA A 332 30.48 11.06 -21.61
CA ALA A 332 29.13 11.52 -21.32
C ALA A 332 28.58 10.86 -20.05
N SER A 333 27.68 11.55 -19.34
CA SER A 333 26.81 10.87 -18.36
C SER A 333 25.71 10.12 -19.11
N VAL A 334 25.33 8.92 -18.65
CA VAL A 334 24.34 8.07 -19.32
C VAL A 334 23.26 7.68 -18.32
N VAL A 335 22.01 7.94 -18.70
CA VAL A 335 20.82 7.46 -18.00
C VAL A 335 20.02 6.65 -19.00
N LEU A 336 19.81 5.36 -18.73
CA LEU A 336 19.01 4.50 -19.59
C LEU A 336 17.76 4.01 -18.88
N SER A 337 16.74 3.61 -19.64
CA SER A 337 15.59 2.88 -19.10
C SER A 337 15.52 1.45 -19.61
N CYS A 338 15.04 0.50 -18.79
CA CYS A 338 14.89 -0.90 -19.17
C CYS A 338 13.80 -1.60 -18.34
N ARG A 339 13.27 -2.75 -18.79
CA ARG A 339 12.40 -3.59 -17.95
C ARG A 339 13.16 -4.35 -16.88
N SER A 340 12.58 -4.44 -15.67
CA SER A 340 13.19 -5.21 -14.57
C SER A 340 13.38 -6.69 -14.94
N ALA A 341 12.36 -7.35 -15.49
CA ALA A 341 12.45 -8.77 -15.86
C ALA A 341 13.53 -9.06 -16.91
N VAL A 342 13.87 -8.06 -17.72
CA VAL A 342 14.84 -8.15 -18.82
C VAL A 342 16.25 -7.83 -18.29
N TRP A 343 16.38 -6.81 -17.45
CA TRP A 343 17.63 -6.45 -16.75
C TRP A 343 18.12 -7.55 -15.80
N ASP A 344 17.20 -8.14 -15.02
CA ASP A 344 17.48 -9.19 -14.03
C ASP A 344 17.79 -10.56 -14.70
N THR A 345 17.98 -10.59 -16.03
CA THR A 345 18.27 -11.83 -16.75
C THR A 345 19.64 -12.43 -16.44
N GLY A 346 20.56 -11.61 -15.91
CA GLY A 346 21.93 -11.99 -15.53
C GLY A 346 22.92 -12.05 -16.69
N LYS A 347 22.53 -11.60 -17.89
CA LYS A 347 23.36 -11.57 -19.11
C LYS A 347 23.59 -10.14 -19.63
N ASN A 348 23.55 -9.16 -18.75
CA ASN A 348 23.76 -7.75 -19.09
C ASN A 348 25.26 -7.40 -18.91
N ALA A 349 25.89 -6.84 -19.94
CA ALA A 349 27.28 -6.39 -19.89
C ALA A 349 27.48 -5.07 -19.10
N LEU A 350 26.41 -4.30 -18.90
CA LEU A 350 26.39 -2.95 -18.30
C LEU A 350 26.49 -3.01 -16.75
N THR A 351 27.54 -3.65 -16.24
CA THR A 351 27.72 -3.96 -14.81
C THR A 351 28.12 -2.74 -13.96
N ASP A 352 28.59 -1.67 -14.60
CA ASP A 352 28.97 -0.40 -14.01
C ASP A 352 27.79 0.56 -13.76
N PHE A 353 26.58 0.19 -14.19
CA PHE A 353 25.38 1.00 -14.01
C PHE A 353 24.80 0.88 -12.58
N VAL A 354 24.54 2.02 -11.96
CA VAL A 354 23.74 2.12 -10.73
C VAL A 354 22.27 1.92 -11.08
N ILE A 355 21.68 0.87 -10.52
CA ILE A 355 20.33 0.44 -10.87
C ILE A 355 19.32 1.09 -9.93
N HIS A 356 18.30 1.72 -10.52
CA HIS A 356 17.17 2.35 -9.86
C HIS A 356 15.86 1.77 -10.35
N ARG A 357 14.95 1.42 -9.44
CA ARG A 357 13.66 0.82 -9.75
C ARG A 357 12.51 1.82 -9.61
N CYS A 358 11.74 2.00 -10.69
CA CYS A 358 10.47 2.71 -10.68
C CYS A 358 9.42 1.94 -9.87
N GLN A 359 8.76 2.66 -8.97
CA GLN A 359 7.66 2.18 -8.12
C GLN A 359 6.31 2.57 -8.73
N GLY A 360 5.26 1.81 -8.41
CA GLY A 360 3.89 2.25 -8.68
C GLY A 360 3.51 3.42 -7.78
N PHE A 361 2.46 4.17 -8.17
CA PHE A 361 1.86 5.20 -7.35
C PHE A 361 1.46 4.67 -5.98
N SER A 362 1.78 5.44 -4.96
CA SER A 362 1.31 5.23 -3.62
C SER A 362 -0.06 5.85 -3.41
N ASP A 363 -0.86 5.17 -2.59
CA ASP A 363 -2.13 5.66 -2.11
C ASP A 363 -2.14 5.67 -0.57
N ASP A 364 -0.95 5.84 0.01
CA ASP A 364 -0.79 6.12 1.44
C ASP A 364 -1.25 7.56 1.76
N ALA A 365 -1.57 7.79 3.03
CA ALA A 365 -2.16 9.05 3.48
C ALA A 365 -1.25 10.28 3.28
N GLN A 366 0.05 10.08 3.04
CA GLN A 366 1.03 11.15 2.86
C GLN A 366 1.22 11.54 1.39
N ARG A 367 1.34 10.55 0.49
CA ARG A 367 1.68 10.79 -0.92
C ARG A 367 0.47 10.96 -1.81
N LYS A 368 -0.62 10.21 -1.57
CA LYS A 368 -1.90 10.32 -2.30
C LYS A 368 -1.73 10.45 -3.84
N GLN A 369 -0.73 9.78 -4.43
CA GLN A 369 -0.37 9.95 -5.84
C GLN A 369 -1.50 9.54 -6.77
N VAL A 370 -2.23 8.47 -6.41
CA VAL A 370 -3.44 8.05 -7.13
C VAL A 370 -4.51 9.15 -7.11
N GLN A 371 -4.77 9.76 -5.95
CA GLN A 371 -5.72 10.87 -5.83
C GLN A 371 -5.27 12.08 -6.66
N CYS A 372 -4.00 12.47 -6.56
CA CYS A 372 -3.41 13.60 -7.28
C CYS A 372 -3.54 13.41 -8.79
N PHE A 373 -3.23 12.21 -9.29
CA PHE A 373 -3.37 11.89 -10.71
C PHE A 373 -4.82 12.01 -11.17
N ILE A 374 -5.78 11.45 -10.41
CA ILE A 374 -7.22 11.56 -10.71
C ILE A 374 -7.65 13.04 -10.71
N GLN A 375 -7.22 13.83 -9.72
CA GLN A 375 -7.57 15.26 -9.65
C GLN A 375 -7.00 16.05 -10.83
N LYS A 376 -5.76 15.77 -11.23
CA LYS A 376 -5.12 16.36 -12.42
C LYS A 376 -5.87 15.99 -13.70
N TRP A 377 -6.22 14.71 -13.85
CA TRP A 377 -7.00 14.22 -14.98
C TRP A 377 -8.36 14.91 -15.11
N PHE A 378 -9.06 15.07 -13.98
CA PHE A 378 -10.42 15.62 -13.94
C PHE A 378 -10.47 17.10 -13.53
N GLN A 379 -9.43 17.89 -13.77
CA GLN A 379 -9.43 19.33 -13.42
C GLN A 379 -10.63 20.08 -14.01
N GLY A 380 -11.04 19.75 -15.24
CA GLY A 380 -12.23 20.32 -15.88
C GLY A 380 -13.57 19.78 -15.34
N GLN A 381 -13.57 18.67 -14.59
CA GLN A 381 -14.76 18.05 -14.01
C GLN A 381 -14.48 17.45 -12.61
N PRO A 382 -14.16 18.26 -11.58
CA PRO A 382 -13.66 17.74 -10.28
C PRO A 382 -14.61 16.76 -9.60
N GLN A 383 -15.93 17.01 -9.69
CA GLN A 383 -16.96 16.12 -9.15
C GLN A 383 -16.91 14.71 -9.75
N LEU A 384 -16.49 14.57 -11.00
CA LEU A 384 -16.35 13.29 -11.66
C LEU A 384 -15.12 12.53 -11.13
N GLY A 385 -14.02 13.25 -10.88
CA GLY A 385 -12.80 12.70 -10.27
C GLY A 385 -12.98 12.32 -8.80
N ASP A 386 -13.65 13.14 -8.01
CA ASP A 386 -13.95 12.85 -6.60
C ASP A 386 -14.81 11.59 -6.45
N ARG A 387 -15.79 11.40 -7.36
CA ARG A 387 -16.58 10.17 -7.42
C ARG A 387 -15.72 8.95 -7.77
N LEU A 388 -14.82 9.05 -8.76
CA LEU A 388 -13.90 7.94 -9.09
C LEU A 388 -13.03 7.56 -7.88
N TYR A 389 -12.43 8.55 -7.22
CA TYR A 389 -11.56 8.30 -6.06
C TYR A 389 -12.34 7.71 -4.88
N GLY A 390 -13.55 8.21 -4.62
CA GLY A 390 -14.46 7.64 -3.63
C GLY A 390 -14.80 6.18 -3.94
N GLU A 391 -15.14 5.88 -5.19
CA GLU A 391 -15.50 4.53 -5.63
C GLU A 391 -14.32 3.55 -5.54
N LEU A 392 -13.10 3.98 -5.90
CA LEU A 392 -11.87 3.19 -5.77
C LEU A 392 -11.48 2.89 -4.31
N ASN A 393 -11.82 3.78 -3.37
CA ASN A 393 -11.48 3.63 -1.96
C ASN A 393 -12.41 2.67 -1.21
N ARG A 394 -13.50 2.21 -1.83
CA ARG A 394 -14.38 1.20 -1.25
C ARG A 394 -13.60 -0.11 -1.08
N SER A 395 -13.77 -0.78 0.06
CA SER A 395 -13.02 -2.01 0.40
C SER A 395 -13.20 -3.13 -0.64
N ILE A 396 -14.36 -3.17 -1.31
CA ILE A 396 -14.66 -4.08 -2.41
C ILE A 396 -13.71 -3.91 -3.60
N HIS A 397 -13.29 -2.68 -3.92
CA HIS A 397 -12.45 -2.38 -5.08
C HIS A 397 -10.95 -2.44 -4.76
N SER A 398 -10.55 -3.03 -3.62
CA SER A 398 -9.15 -3.15 -3.20
C SER A 398 -8.23 -3.80 -4.24
N ARG A 399 -8.74 -4.76 -5.03
CA ARG A 399 -7.99 -5.40 -6.14
C ARG A 399 -7.77 -4.45 -7.32
N ILE A 400 -8.82 -3.76 -7.78
CA ILE A 400 -8.75 -2.76 -8.86
C ILE A 400 -7.85 -1.60 -8.43
N ARG A 401 -7.99 -1.13 -7.19
CA ARG A 401 -7.11 -0.12 -6.57
C ARG A 401 -5.64 -0.55 -6.55
N GLY A 402 -5.37 -1.85 -6.32
CA GLY A 402 -4.02 -2.40 -6.38
C GLY A 402 -3.39 -2.28 -7.78
N VAL A 403 -4.16 -2.59 -8.82
CA VAL A 403 -3.73 -2.46 -10.23
C VAL A 403 -3.58 -0.99 -10.64
N ALA A 404 -4.50 -0.13 -10.20
CA ALA A 404 -4.52 1.31 -10.46
C ALA A 404 -3.37 2.08 -9.79
N ARG A 405 -2.46 1.42 -9.05
CA ARG A 405 -1.17 1.99 -8.67
C ARG A 405 -0.21 2.09 -9.85
N GLN A 406 -0.40 1.30 -10.91
CA GLN A 406 0.43 1.43 -12.10
C GLN A 406 -0.11 2.57 -12.97
N PRO A 407 0.73 3.57 -13.35
CA PRO A 407 0.28 4.74 -14.09
C PRO A 407 -0.54 4.44 -15.35
N LEU A 408 -0.14 3.42 -16.11
CA LEU A 408 -0.87 2.98 -17.30
C LEU A 408 -2.32 2.55 -16.97
N TYR A 409 -2.52 1.69 -15.97
CA TYR A 409 -3.87 1.23 -15.63
C TYR A 409 -4.71 2.33 -14.97
N LEU A 410 -4.10 3.24 -14.22
CA LEU A 410 -4.81 4.41 -13.70
C LEU A 410 -5.29 5.32 -14.83
N THR A 411 -4.43 5.54 -15.83
CA THR A 411 -4.76 6.29 -17.06
C THR A 411 -5.95 5.65 -17.78
N LEU A 412 -5.92 4.34 -18.00
CA LEU A 412 -7.00 3.61 -18.67
C LEU A 412 -8.31 3.64 -17.86
N LEU A 413 -8.21 3.56 -16.53
CA LEU A 413 -9.37 3.68 -15.64
C LEU A 413 -9.98 5.08 -15.71
N CYS A 414 -9.15 6.13 -15.67
CA CYS A 414 -9.62 7.51 -15.78
C CYS A 414 -10.27 7.78 -17.15
N ARG A 415 -9.63 7.33 -18.24
CA ARG A 415 -10.18 7.38 -19.60
C ARG A 415 -11.55 6.71 -19.68
N THR A 416 -11.66 5.47 -19.19
CA THR A 416 -12.91 4.70 -19.22
C THR A 416 -14.00 5.41 -18.42
N TRP A 417 -13.67 5.87 -17.20
CA TRP A 417 -14.60 6.59 -16.33
C TRP A 417 -15.08 7.92 -16.93
N GLN A 418 -14.22 8.62 -17.66
CA GLN A 418 -14.58 9.86 -18.36
C GLN A 418 -15.50 9.59 -19.55
N LEU A 419 -15.18 8.61 -20.39
CA LEU A 419 -15.99 8.25 -21.56
C LEU A 419 -17.41 7.82 -21.17
N THR A 420 -17.55 7.14 -20.03
CA THR A 420 -18.84 6.63 -19.52
C THR A 420 -19.56 7.59 -18.58
N GLN A 421 -19.06 8.82 -18.41
CA GLN A 421 -19.65 9.84 -17.53
C GLN A 421 -19.84 9.37 -16.08
N GLY A 422 -18.85 8.64 -15.56
CA GLY A 422 -18.79 8.23 -14.17
C GLY A 422 -19.34 6.84 -13.88
N LYS A 423 -19.30 5.95 -14.86
CA LYS A 423 -19.72 4.56 -14.72
C LYS A 423 -18.56 3.63 -15.04
N LEU A 424 -18.21 2.71 -14.13
CA LEU A 424 -17.34 1.60 -14.53
C LEU A 424 -18.08 0.69 -15.51
N PRO A 425 -17.36 -0.08 -16.34
CA PRO A 425 -17.97 -1.15 -17.11
C PRO A 425 -18.85 -2.04 -16.22
N GLY A 426 -19.95 -2.55 -16.79
CA GLY A 426 -20.97 -3.28 -16.04
C GLY A 426 -20.46 -4.56 -15.35
N THR A 427 -19.31 -5.09 -15.81
CA THR A 427 -18.65 -6.26 -15.23
C THR A 427 -17.14 -6.05 -15.17
N LYS A 428 -16.46 -6.77 -14.28
CA LYS A 428 -14.99 -6.77 -14.22
C LYS A 428 -14.38 -7.31 -15.52
N ALA A 429 -15.00 -8.30 -16.15
CA ALA A 429 -14.48 -8.90 -17.37
C ALA A 429 -14.37 -7.87 -18.51
N ILE A 430 -15.37 -7.01 -18.67
CA ILE A 430 -15.33 -5.93 -19.67
C ILE A 430 -14.21 -4.95 -19.35
N LEU A 431 -14.05 -4.56 -18.08
CA LEU A 431 -12.96 -3.67 -17.65
C LEU A 431 -11.58 -4.27 -17.98
N TYR A 432 -11.35 -5.55 -17.65
CA TYR A 432 -10.07 -6.20 -17.94
C TYR A 432 -9.85 -6.42 -19.45
N ARG A 433 -10.90 -6.69 -20.23
CA ARG A 433 -10.81 -6.76 -21.70
C ARG A 433 -10.33 -5.43 -22.28
N GLN A 434 -10.90 -4.32 -21.83
CA GLN A 434 -10.48 -2.98 -22.24
C GLN A 434 -9.03 -2.69 -21.86
N PHE A 435 -8.58 -3.14 -20.68
CA PHE A 435 -7.17 -3.03 -20.30
C PHE A 435 -6.26 -3.84 -21.21
N VAL A 436 -6.67 -5.05 -21.60
CA VAL A 436 -5.89 -5.91 -22.52
C VAL A 436 -5.79 -5.29 -23.91
N GLU A 437 -6.91 -4.81 -24.48
CA GLU A 437 -6.95 -4.16 -25.79
C GLU A 437 -6.06 -2.92 -25.81
N ALA A 438 -6.25 -2.02 -24.84
CA ALA A 438 -5.46 -0.79 -24.76
C ALA A 438 -3.97 -1.06 -24.50
N PHE A 439 -3.63 -2.15 -23.80
CA PHE A 439 -2.24 -2.56 -23.61
C PHE A 439 -1.57 -2.97 -24.92
N TYR A 440 -2.27 -3.69 -25.79
CA TYR A 440 -1.75 -4.02 -27.11
C TYR A 440 -1.60 -2.79 -27.99
N ASP A 441 -2.58 -1.88 -27.98
CA ASP A 441 -2.51 -0.63 -28.76
C ASP A 441 -1.36 0.25 -28.28
N TRP A 442 -1.15 0.33 -26.97
CA TRP A 442 0.00 1.02 -26.37
C TRP A 442 1.35 0.45 -26.82
N LYS A 443 1.43 -0.85 -27.12
CA LYS A 443 2.66 -1.53 -27.54
C LYS A 443 2.82 -1.68 -29.05
N GLN A 444 1.87 -1.19 -29.85
CA GLN A 444 1.83 -1.46 -31.28
C GLN A 444 3.03 -0.88 -32.04
N ASP A 445 3.51 0.31 -31.65
CA ASP A 445 4.64 0.96 -32.33
C ASP A 445 5.97 0.24 -32.06
N THR A 446 6.14 -0.31 -30.86
CA THR A 446 7.36 -1.04 -30.47
C THR A 446 7.33 -2.50 -30.91
N PHE A 447 6.21 -3.18 -30.69
CA PHE A 447 6.02 -4.61 -30.96
C PHE A 447 4.76 -4.77 -31.81
N PRO A 448 4.86 -4.55 -33.13
CA PRO A 448 3.71 -4.64 -34.03
C PRO A 448 3.06 -6.02 -33.93
N THR A 449 1.77 -6.03 -33.61
CA THR A 449 0.97 -7.26 -33.57
C THR A 449 -0.21 -7.15 -34.51
N THR A 450 -0.51 -8.24 -35.20
CA THR A 450 -1.78 -8.37 -35.95
C THR A 450 -2.91 -8.78 -35.01
N GLN A 451 -4.16 -8.51 -35.40
CA GLN A 451 -5.32 -8.94 -34.62
C GLN A 451 -5.34 -10.46 -34.38
N THR A 452 -4.94 -11.25 -35.38
CA THR A 452 -4.84 -12.71 -35.29
C THR A 452 -3.78 -13.14 -34.26
N GLN A 453 -2.59 -12.53 -34.28
CA GLN A 453 -1.56 -12.81 -33.28
C GLN A 453 -2.03 -12.46 -31.86
N ARG A 454 -2.72 -11.32 -31.67
CA ARG A 454 -3.28 -10.94 -30.36
C ARG A 454 -4.29 -11.97 -29.86
N GLN A 455 -5.18 -12.44 -30.74
CA GLN A 455 -6.18 -13.47 -30.41
C GLN A 455 -5.53 -14.81 -30.04
N GLN A 456 -4.59 -15.30 -30.84
CA GLN A 456 -3.85 -16.54 -30.58
C GLN A 456 -3.06 -16.45 -29.27
N LEU A 457 -2.33 -15.35 -29.07
CA LEU A 457 -1.57 -15.12 -27.84
C LEU A 457 -2.47 -15.10 -26.61
N ASN A 458 -3.60 -14.40 -26.65
CA ASN A 458 -4.56 -14.37 -25.55
C ASN A 458 -5.12 -15.76 -25.23
N GLN A 459 -5.40 -16.59 -26.25
CA GLN A 459 -5.84 -17.97 -26.06
C GLN A 459 -4.76 -18.82 -25.36
N ILE A 460 -3.50 -18.73 -25.79
CA ILE A 460 -2.38 -19.44 -25.18
C ILE A 460 -2.19 -19.00 -23.72
N LEU A 461 -2.18 -17.68 -23.46
CA LEU A 461 -2.11 -17.12 -22.11
C LEU A 461 -3.25 -17.61 -21.23
N GLY A 462 -4.47 -17.70 -21.78
CA GLY A 462 -5.63 -18.24 -21.09
C GLY A 462 -5.45 -19.70 -20.68
N GLN A 463 -5.01 -20.56 -21.61
CA GLN A 463 -4.75 -21.97 -21.35
C GLN A 463 -3.65 -22.16 -20.29
N CYS A 464 -2.55 -21.40 -20.40
CA CYS A 464 -1.50 -21.39 -19.39
C CYS A 464 -2.04 -20.99 -18.01
N ALA A 465 -2.80 -19.90 -17.94
CA ALA A 465 -3.34 -19.38 -16.69
C ALA A 465 -4.31 -20.37 -16.04
N LEU A 466 -5.19 -21.00 -16.82
CA LEU A 466 -6.12 -22.03 -16.36
C LEU A 466 -5.38 -23.25 -15.82
N LYS A 467 -4.36 -23.74 -16.54
CA LYS A 467 -3.59 -24.91 -16.11
C LYS A 467 -2.88 -24.68 -14.78
N VAL A 468 -2.32 -23.48 -14.60
CA VAL A 468 -1.67 -23.09 -13.34
C VAL A 468 -2.69 -23.00 -12.21
N LEU A 469 -3.87 -22.44 -12.48
CA LEU A 469 -4.97 -22.33 -11.53
C LEU A 469 -5.43 -23.72 -11.05
N GLN A 470 -5.62 -24.69 -11.97
CA GLN A 470 -5.95 -26.09 -11.64
C GLN A 470 -4.88 -26.76 -10.77
N LYS A 471 -3.60 -26.59 -11.13
CA LYS A 471 -2.50 -27.27 -10.43
C LYS A 471 -2.18 -26.66 -9.06
N ASN A 472 -2.29 -25.34 -8.94
CA ASN A 472 -1.98 -24.64 -7.70
C ASN A 472 -2.75 -23.31 -7.59
N PRO A 473 -4.00 -23.34 -7.09
CA PRO A 473 -4.85 -22.16 -7.00
C PRO A 473 -4.27 -21.01 -6.17
N ALA A 474 -3.26 -21.29 -5.33
CA ALA A 474 -2.62 -20.32 -4.45
C ALA A 474 -1.30 -19.74 -5.01
N LYS A 475 -0.78 -20.21 -6.14
CA LYS A 475 0.52 -19.77 -6.69
C LYS A 475 0.38 -19.04 -8.03
N ALA A 476 0.98 -17.85 -8.08
CA ALA A 476 1.11 -17.03 -9.29
C ALA A 476 2.39 -17.32 -10.11
N ARG A 477 3.00 -18.51 -9.95
CA ARG A 477 4.32 -18.83 -10.52
C ARG A 477 4.32 -20.19 -11.18
N PHE A 478 4.99 -20.30 -12.31
CA PHE A 478 5.06 -21.51 -13.13
C PHE A 478 6.47 -21.72 -13.69
N ARG A 479 6.89 -22.97 -13.79
CA ARG A 479 8.17 -23.36 -14.38
C ARG A 479 8.09 -23.33 -15.91
N GLN A 480 9.21 -23.09 -16.58
CA GLN A 480 9.25 -22.98 -18.04
C GLN A 480 8.64 -24.22 -18.73
N ALA A 481 9.03 -25.42 -18.34
CA ALA A 481 8.55 -26.70 -18.86
C ALA A 481 7.05 -26.92 -18.60
N GLU A 482 6.44 -26.21 -17.65
CA GLU A 482 5.00 -26.27 -17.40
C GLU A 482 4.19 -25.43 -18.40
N ILE A 483 4.80 -24.41 -19.02
CA ILE A 483 4.12 -23.46 -19.92
C ILE A 483 4.59 -23.52 -21.36
N GLN A 484 5.87 -23.84 -21.60
CA GLN A 484 6.50 -23.81 -22.93
C GLN A 484 5.73 -24.66 -23.96
N PRO A 485 5.22 -25.87 -23.61
CA PRO A 485 4.46 -26.67 -24.56
C PRO A 485 3.19 -25.99 -25.10
N PHE A 486 2.56 -25.08 -24.35
CA PHE A 486 1.38 -24.35 -24.84
C PHE A 486 1.73 -23.34 -25.93
N PHE A 487 2.91 -22.73 -25.84
CA PHE A 487 3.42 -21.79 -26.85
C PHE A 487 3.92 -22.56 -28.07
N ASP A 488 4.77 -23.58 -27.86
CA ASP A 488 5.38 -24.38 -28.93
C ASP A 488 4.33 -25.08 -29.80
N ALA A 489 3.16 -25.41 -29.26
CA ALA A 489 2.07 -26.04 -29.99
C ALA A 489 1.41 -25.12 -31.05
N VAL A 490 1.57 -23.80 -30.93
CA VAL A 490 1.02 -22.81 -31.85
C VAL A 490 2.13 -22.15 -32.65
N ASP A 491 3.05 -21.49 -31.94
CA ASP A 491 4.26 -20.88 -32.47
C ASP A 491 5.22 -20.62 -31.29
N PRO A 492 6.43 -21.22 -31.27
CA PRO A 492 7.43 -20.97 -30.22
C PRO A 492 7.74 -19.48 -30.01
N ASP A 493 7.62 -18.65 -31.04
CA ASP A 493 7.88 -17.22 -30.96
C ASP A 493 6.82 -16.47 -30.12
N PHE A 494 5.63 -17.04 -29.90
CA PHE A 494 4.64 -16.45 -28.99
C PHE A 494 5.13 -16.39 -27.55
N PHE A 495 6.02 -17.29 -27.13
CA PHE A 495 6.59 -17.22 -25.79
C PHE A 495 7.47 -15.97 -25.65
N THR A 496 8.32 -15.73 -26.65
CA THR A 496 9.15 -14.53 -26.74
C THR A 496 8.28 -13.28 -26.83
N LEU A 497 7.23 -13.29 -27.65
CA LEU A 497 6.29 -12.19 -27.79
C LEU A 497 5.55 -11.89 -26.48
N ALA A 498 5.16 -12.91 -25.70
CA ALA A 498 4.51 -12.72 -24.40
C ALA A 498 5.42 -12.00 -23.39
N LEU A 499 6.73 -12.29 -23.43
CA LEU A 499 7.75 -11.61 -22.62
C LEU A 499 8.04 -10.19 -23.13
N GLN A 500 8.14 -10.01 -24.45
CA GLN A 500 8.36 -8.72 -25.12
C GLN A 500 7.19 -7.75 -24.95
N LEU A 501 5.95 -8.24 -24.96
CA LEU A 501 4.79 -7.42 -24.62
C LEU A 501 4.72 -7.16 -23.12
N GLY A 502 5.17 -8.11 -22.29
CA GLY A 502 5.19 -7.99 -20.84
C GLY A 502 3.97 -8.60 -20.14
N TRP A 503 3.25 -9.50 -20.82
CA TRP A 503 2.21 -10.32 -20.19
C TRP A 503 2.82 -11.31 -19.20
N LEU A 504 3.99 -11.85 -19.54
CA LEU A 504 4.78 -12.75 -18.70
C LEU A 504 6.08 -12.09 -18.26
N LYS A 505 6.55 -12.48 -17.08
CA LYS A 505 7.86 -12.09 -16.55
C LYS A 505 8.58 -13.24 -15.88
N ARG A 506 9.91 -13.25 -16.01
CA ARG A 506 10.77 -14.19 -15.27
C ARG A 506 10.97 -13.68 -13.85
N VAL A 507 10.63 -14.48 -12.85
CA VAL A 507 10.66 -14.06 -11.43
C VAL A 507 11.86 -14.65 -10.69
N SER A 508 12.23 -15.90 -10.99
CA SER A 508 13.34 -16.56 -10.32
C SER A 508 13.88 -17.72 -11.15
N ARG A 509 14.95 -18.36 -10.67
CA ARG A 509 15.31 -19.72 -11.07
C ARG A 509 14.97 -20.68 -9.93
N SER A 510 14.46 -21.84 -10.28
CA SER A 510 14.20 -22.93 -9.36
C SER A 510 15.53 -23.36 -8.71
N ALA A 511 15.63 -23.25 -7.39
CA ALA A 511 16.83 -23.65 -6.66
C ALA A 511 17.12 -25.16 -6.78
N THR A 512 16.08 -25.97 -7.04
CA THR A 512 16.18 -27.43 -7.14
C THR A 512 16.47 -27.92 -8.55
N THR A 513 15.89 -27.29 -9.57
CA THR A 513 16.00 -27.75 -10.98
C THR A 513 16.86 -26.84 -11.86
N GLY A 514 17.25 -25.66 -11.39
CA GLY A 514 17.95 -24.63 -12.19
C GLY A 514 17.07 -23.95 -13.25
N GLU A 515 15.82 -24.39 -13.39
CA GLU A 515 14.89 -23.96 -14.42
C GLU A 515 14.34 -22.55 -14.17
N ASN A 516 14.04 -21.80 -15.24
CA ASN A 516 13.42 -20.50 -15.11
C ASN A 516 11.98 -20.61 -14.60
N VAL A 517 11.59 -19.70 -13.71
CA VAL A 517 10.24 -19.58 -13.16
C VAL A 517 9.66 -18.25 -13.61
N TYR A 518 8.46 -18.31 -14.16
CA TYR A 518 7.72 -17.19 -14.72
C TYR A 518 6.43 -16.91 -13.93
N ALA A 519 5.87 -15.74 -14.13
CA ALA A 519 4.58 -15.30 -13.60
C ALA A 519 3.92 -14.35 -14.60
N PHE A 520 2.61 -14.18 -14.49
CA PHE A 520 1.95 -13.01 -15.09
C PHE A 520 2.46 -11.73 -14.44
N HIS A 521 2.40 -10.62 -15.17
CA HIS A 521 2.77 -9.31 -14.63
C HIS A 521 1.98 -8.96 -13.36
N HIS A 522 0.68 -9.25 -13.34
CA HIS A 522 -0.19 -9.12 -12.17
C HIS A 522 -1.17 -10.30 -12.08
N LEU A 523 -1.47 -10.75 -10.85
CA LEU A 523 -2.35 -11.90 -10.60
C LEU A 523 -3.75 -11.73 -11.20
N THR A 524 -4.30 -10.51 -11.20
CA THR A 524 -5.63 -10.27 -11.78
C THR A 524 -5.69 -10.53 -13.29
N PHE A 525 -4.59 -10.34 -14.02
CA PHE A 525 -4.54 -10.72 -15.44
C PHE A 525 -4.42 -12.22 -15.62
N GLN A 526 -3.74 -12.93 -14.72
CA GLN A 526 -3.79 -14.40 -14.69
C GLN A 526 -5.23 -14.88 -14.47
N GLU A 527 -5.95 -14.33 -13.48
CA GLU A 527 -7.35 -14.67 -13.21
C GLU A 527 -8.24 -14.35 -14.42
N TYR A 528 -8.04 -13.20 -15.07
CA TYR A 528 -8.76 -12.82 -16.29
C TYR A 528 -8.49 -13.77 -17.45
N PHE A 529 -7.21 -14.02 -17.80
CA PHE A 529 -6.86 -14.94 -18.88
C PHE A 529 -7.36 -16.35 -18.59
N ALA A 530 -7.24 -16.85 -17.34
CA ALA A 530 -7.80 -18.13 -16.95
C ALA A 530 -9.32 -18.16 -17.21
N ALA A 531 -10.05 -17.10 -16.83
CA ALA A 531 -11.47 -16.99 -17.08
C ALA A 531 -11.80 -17.05 -18.58
N THR A 532 -10.97 -16.45 -19.44
CA THR A 532 -11.18 -16.48 -20.91
C THR A 532 -11.02 -17.87 -21.54
N ALA A 533 -10.26 -18.77 -20.91
CA ALA A 533 -10.05 -20.14 -21.39
C ALA A 533 -11.14 -21.13 -20.98
N ILE A 534 -12.06 -20.72 -20.10
CA ILE A 534 -13.15 -21.57 -19.63
C ILE A 534 -14.39 -21.35 -20.50
N ALA A 535 -14.85 -22.41 -21.16
CA ALA A 535 -16.05 -22.35 -22.00
C ALA A 535 -17.32 -22.63 -21.19
N HIS A 536 -17.30 -23.65 -20.34
CA HIS A 536 -18.47 -24.18 -19.64
C HIS A 536 -18.28 -24.22 -18.13
N TRP A 537 -19.38 -24.13 -17.39
CA TRP A 537 -19.36 -23.95 -15.94
C TRP A 537 -19.08 -25.24 -15.16
N GLU A 538 -19.20 -26.42 -15.78
CA GLU A 538 -19.05 -27.72 -15.12
C GLU A 538 -17.66 -27.87 -14.49
N ILE A 539 -16.63 -27.24 -15.06
CA ILE A 539 -15.29 -27.19 -14.49
C ILE A 539 -15.28 -26.60 -13.06
N PHE A 540 -16.26 -25.78 -12.69
CA PHE A 540 -16.34 -25.18 -11.35
C PHE A 540 -16.95 -26.12 -10.30
N ILE A 541 -17.70 -27.13 -10.75
CA ILE A 541 -18.56 -27.96 -9.91
C ILE A 541 -18.16 -29.44 -9.94
N ASP A 542 -17.55 -29.96 -11.01
CA ASP A 542 -17.09 -31.35 -11.00
C ASP A 542 -15.88 -31.52 -11.92
N GLU A 543 -14.72 -31.08 -11.44
CA GLU A 543 -13.45 -31.32 -12.13
C GLU A 543 -12.80 -32.60 -11.60
N GLY A 544 -13.28 -33.75 -12.06
CA GLY A 544 -12.74 -35.05 -11.64
C GLY A 544 -13.03 -35.41 -10.18
N GLY A 545 -14.20 -34.99 -9.68
CA GLY A 545 -14.60 -35.15 -8.29
C GLY A 545 -14.08 -34.08 -7.35
N GLU A 546 -13.48 -33.00 -7.87
CA GLU A 546 -13.13 -31.80 -7.11
C GLU A 546 -14.12 -30.66 -7.35
N TYR A 547 -14.27 -29.77 -6.34
CA TYR A 547 -15.18 -28.62 -6.38
C TYR A 547 -14.43 -27.26 -6.37
N PRO A 548 -13.87 -26.80 -7.52
CA PRO A 548 -13.11 -25.55 -7.60
C PRO A 548 -13.81 -24.32 -7.06
N ILE A 549 -15.15 -24.23 -7.17
CA ILE A 549 -15.95 -23.11 -6.62
C ILE A 549 -15.66 -22.83 -5.13
N PHE A 550 -15.31 -23.86 -4.37
CA PHE A 550 -15.03 -23.73 -2.94
C PHE A 550 -13.56 -23.47 -2.62
N SER A 551 -12.69 -23.43 -3.61
CA SER A 551 -11.29 -23.08 -3.48
C SER A 551 -11.07 -21.57 -3.60
N LEU A 552 -10.31 -20.98 -2.66
CA LEU A 552 -10.10 -19.53 -2.62
C LEU A 552 -9.50 -18.94 -3.91
N GLY A 553 -8.62 -19.70 -4.59
CA GLY A 553 -7.97 -19.24 -5.82
C GLY A 553 -8.90 -19.10 -7.03
N TRP A 554 -10.04 -19.79 -7.02
CA TRP A 554 -10.95 -19.84 -8.17
C TRP A 554 -12.03 -18.76 -8.15
N GLN A 555 -12.37 -18.22 -6.97
CA GLN A 555 -13.55 -17.36 -6.82
C GLN A 555 -13.55 -16.18 -7.80
N GLU A 556 -12.41 -15.51 -8.00
CA GLU A 556 -12.37 -14.29 -8.82
C GLU A 556 -12.25 -14.62 -10.31
N THR A 557 -11.65 -15.77 -10.67
CA THR A 557 -11.74 -16.33 -12.02
C THR A 557 -13.19 -16.65 -12.39
N ILE A 558 -13.96 -17.24 -11.48
CA ILE A 558 -15.38 -17.56 -11.72
C ILE A 558 -16.23 -16.30 -11.85
N LEU A 559 -15.99 -15.28 -11.00
CA LEU A 559 -16.66 -13.98 -11.12
C LEU A 559 -16.32 -13.30 -12.46
N LEU A 560 -15.05 -13.35 -12.89
CA LEU A 560 -14.66 -12.85 -14.21
C LEU A 560 -15.33 -13.64 -15.32
N TRP A 561 -15.44 -14.97 -15.21
CA TRP A 561 -16.15 -15.80 -16.18
C TRP A 561 -17.63 -15.42 -16.30
N LEU A 562 -18.31 -15.22 -15.16
CA LEU A 562 -19.71 -14.75 -15.12
C LEU A 562 -19.89 -13.39 -15.82
N GLY A 563 -18.89 -12.50 -15.70
CA GLY A 563 -18.92 -11.17 -16.30
C GLY A 563 -18.66 -11.13 -17.81
N ARG A 564 -18.25 -12.24 -18.44
CA ARG A 564 -17.92 -12.31 -19.87
C ARG A 564 -19.19 -12.26 -20.75
N GLU A 565 -19.21 -11.37 -21.74
CA GLU A 565 -20.39 -11.15 -22.59
C GLU A 565 -20.62 -12.29 -23.59
N GLU A 566 -19.54 -12.98 -23.99
CA GLU A 566 -19.56 -14.09 -24.92
C GLU A 566 -20.12 -15.39 -24.34
N ILE A 567 -20.22 -15.49 -23.01
CA ILE A 567 -20.85 -16.63 -22.33
C ILE A 567 -22.35 -16.44 -22.34
N ALA A 568 -23.09 -17.41 -22.89
CA ALA A 568 -24.54 -17.36 -22.96
C ALA A 568 -25.17 -17.20 -21.58
N ALA A 569 -26.21 -16.36 -21.47
CA ALA A 569 -26.92 -16.13 -20.20
C ALA A 569 -27.46 -17.45 -19.59
N GLY A 570 -27.88 -18.40 -20.42
CA GLY A 570 -28.32 -19.73 -19.98
C GLY A 570 -27.22 -20.53 -19.26
N GLU A 571 -25.96 -20.45 -19.70
CA GLU A 571 -24.84 -21.12 -19.02
C GLU A 571 -24.61 -20.52 -17.62
N LYS A 572 -24.68 -19.19 -17.52
CA LYS A 572 -24.54 -18.48 -16.25
C LYS A 572 -25.70 -18.78 -15.30
N GLU A 573 -26.92 -18.79 -15.81
CA GLU A 573 -28.13 -19.14 -15.07
C GLU A 573 -28.02 -20.57 -14.53
N ASN A 574 -27.72 -21.56 -15.38
CA ASN A 574 -27.58 -22.95 -14.99
C ASN A 574 -26.52 -23.15 -13.89
N PHE A 575 -25.38 -22.49 -14.02
CA PHE A 575 -24.33 -22.53 -13.00
C PHE A 575 -24.79 -21.98 -11.65
N LEU A 576 -25.39 -20.80 -11.63
CA LEU A 576 -25.87 -20.18 -10.39
C LEU A 576 -27.05 -20.95 -9.77
N GLN A 577 -27.93 -21.53 -10.59
CA GLN A 577 -28.96 -22.46 -10.15
C GLN A 577 -28.36 -23.70 -9.48
N ALA A 578 -27.33 -24.30 -10.07
CA ALA A 578 -26.65 -25.46 -9.50
C ALA A 578 -26.02 -25.14 -8.13
N LEU A 579 -25.48 -23.93 -7.96
CA LEU A 579 -24.96 -23.47 -6.67
C LEU A 579 -26.05 -23.19 -5.62
N LEU A 580 -27.19 -22.64 -6.01
CA LEU A 580 -28.30 -22.41 -5.06
C LEU A 580 -28.96 -23.72 -4.60
N HIS A 581 -29.02 -24.72 -5.49
CA HIS A 581 -29.54 -26.04 -5.17
C HIS A 581 -28.47 -27.01 -4.67
N TRP A 582 -27.31 -26.49 -4.25
CA TRP A 582 -26.18 -27.28 -3.77
C TRP A 582 -26.59 -28.14 -2.57
N GLN A 583 -26.48 -29.46 -2.71
CA GLN A 583 -26.74 -30.38 -1.61
C GLN A 583 -25.48 -30.57 -0.77
N ASP A 584 -25.40 -29.84 0.34
CA ASP A 584 -24.28 -29.97 1.27
C ASP A 584 -24.45 -31.20 2.17
N HIS A 585 -23.56 -32.17 2.02
CA HIS A 585 -23.53 -33.38 2.85
C HIS A 585 -22.61 -33.24 4.09
N CYS A 586 -22.12 -32.04 4.41
CA CYS A 586 -21.20 -31.80 5.51
C CYS A 586 -21.60 -30.67 6.48
N GLY A 587 -22.90 -30.50 6.72
CA GLY A 587 -23.41 -29.67 7.83
C GLY A 587 -23.88 -28.27 7.44
N GLY A 588 -24.06 -28.00 6.15
CA GLY A 588 -24.63 -26.76 5.62
C GLY A 588 -23.62 -25.61 5.46
N PHE A 589 -22.34 -25.84 5.74
CA PHE A 589 -21.30 -24.81 5.60
C PHE A 589 -21.09 -24.43 4.13
N TYR A 590 -21.09 -25.39 3.21
CA TYR A 590 -20.82 -25.15 1.79
C TYR A 590 -22.07 -24.67 1.05
N GLU A 591 -23.26 -25.05 1.49
CA GLU A 591 -24.53 -24.47 1.02
C GLU A 591 -24.58 -22.95 1.31
N VAL A 592 -24.21 -22.55 2.54
CA VAL A 592 -24.11 -21.14 2.91
C VAL A 592 -23.05 -20.42 2.08
N ARG A 593 -21.88 -21.05 1.86
CA ARG A 593 -20.82 -20.47 1.00
C ARG A 593 -21.27 -20.33 -0.45
N ALA A 594 -21.99 -21.31 -1.00
CA ALA A 594 -22.54 -21.29 -2.34
C ALA A 594 -23.54 -20.15 -2.49
N THR A 595 -24.50 -20.03 -1.56
CA THR A 595 -25.47 -18.92 -1.52
C THR A 595 -24.78 -17.55 -1.45
N CYS A 596 -23.77 -17.41 -0.58
CA CYS A 596 -23.00 -16.18 -0.48
C CYS A 596 -22.18 -15.89 -1.73
N PHE A 597 -21.71 -16.91 -2.45
CA PHE A 597 -21.04 -16.75 -3.74
C PHE A 597 -22.02 -16.30 -4.82
N VAL A 598 -23.20 -16.90 -4.91
CA VAL A 598 -24.26 -16.46 -5.84
C VAL A 598 -24.61 -15.00 -5.57
N GLY A 599 -24.69 -14.59 -4.30
CA GLY A 599 -24.81 -13.17 -3.95
C GLY A 599 -23.72 -12.29 -4.58
N LYS A 600 -22.46 -12.70 -4.52
CA LYS A 600 -21.33 -11.98 -5.15
C LYS A 600 -21.41 -11.99 -6.68
N ALA A 601 -21.88 -13.09 -7.26
CA ALA A 601 -22.02 -13.28 -8.70
C ALA A 601 -22.99 -12.28 -9.34
N LEU A 602 -23.99 -11.80 -8.59
CA LEU A 602 -24.95 -10.80 -9.10
C LEU A 602 -24.30 -9.48 -9.52
N ALA A 603 -23.11 -9.14 -9.02
CA ALA A 603 -22.38 -7.97 -9.52
C ALA A 603 -21.86 -8.14 -10.96
N GLU A 604 -21.73 -9.38 -11.44
CA GLU A 604 -21.21 -9.71 -12.76
C GLU A 604 -22.32 -10.24 -13.70
N PHE A 605 -23.39 -10.79 -13.13
CA PHE A 605 -24.58 -11.28 -13.85
C PHE A 605 -25.86 -10.93 -13.07
N PRO A 606 -26.30 -9.65 -13.10
CA PRO A 606 -27.48 -9.20 -12.36
C PRO A 606 -28.80 -9.80 -12.87
N GLU A 607 -28.85 -10.29 -14.11
CA GLU A 607 -30.04 -10.87 -14.76
C GLU A 607 -30.47 -12.23 -14.19
N PHE A 608 -29.66 -12.82 -13.30
CA PHE A 608 -29.97 -14.11 -12.68
C PHE A 608 -31.38 -14.14 -12.07
N SER A 609 -32.18 -15.14 -12.47
CA SER A 609 -33.63 -15.15 -12.24
C SER A 609 -34.03 -15.16 -10.75
N GLN A 610 -33.25 -15.85 -9.92
CA GLN A 610 -33.48 -15.93 -8.47
C GLN A 610 -32.68 -14.87 -7.67
N GLY A 611 -32.06 -13.91 -8.35
CA GLY A 611 -31.17 -12.97 -7.70
C GLY A 611 -31.84 -12.10 -6.62
N GLN A 612 -33.13 -11.76 -6.77
CA GLN A 612 -33.88 -11.08 -5.70
C GLN A 612 -34.01 -11.96 -4.44
N ALA A 613 -34.40 -13.22 -4.60
CA ALA A 613 -34.54 -14.15 -3.48
C ALA A 613 -33.22 -14.35 -2.72
N VAL A 614 -32.10 -14.38 -3.43
CA VAL A 614 -30.76 -14.45 -2.83
C VAL A 614 -30.46 -13.20 -2.01
N ILE A 615 -30.71 -12.01 -2.56
CA ILE A 615 -30.50 -10.75 -1.82
C ILE A 615 -31.37 -10.70 -0.57
N ASP A 616 -32.65 -11.06 -0.67
CA ASP A 616 -33.57 -11.09 0.47
C ASP A 616 -33.05 -12.04 1.54
N GLN A 617 -32.59 -13.24 1.17
CA GLN A 617 -31.99 -14.20 2.10
C GLN A 617 -30.71 -13.67 2.77
N LEU A 618 -29.85 -12.99 2.03
CA LEU A 618 -28.62 -12.40 2.58
C LEU A 618 -28.92 -11.23 3.52
N VAL A 619 -29.90 -10.38 3.20
CA VAL A 619 -30.40 -9.31 4.08
C VAL A 619 -30.97 -9.92 5.36
N GLN A 620 -31.77 -10.97 5.24
CA GLN A 620 -32.31 -11.72 6.38
C GLN A 620 -31.20 -12.30 7.27
N TRP A 621 -30.16 -12.89 6.66
CA TRP A 621 -29.02 -13.43 7.40
C TRP A 621 -28.18 -12.35 8.08
N ARG A 622 -28.03 -11.19 7.44
CA ARG A 622 -27.16 -10.12 7.90
C ARG A 622 -27.79 -9.27 8.99
N PHE A 623 -29.07 -8.95 8.85
CA PHE A 623 -29.72 -7.87 9.61
C PHE A 623 -30.79 -8.34 10.58
N VAL A 624 -31.42 -9.50 10.38
CA VAL A 624 -32.49 -9.95 11.30
C VAL A 624 -31.91 -10.65 12.52
N THR A 625 -31.89 -9.95 13.66
CA THR A 625 -31.24 -10.41 14.90
C THR A 625 -32.22 -10.74 16.04
N ALA A 626 -33.38 -10.08 16.08
CA ALA A 626 -34.30 -10.15 17.22
C ALA A 626 -35.23 -11.38 17.22
N GLN A 627 -35.58 -11.91 16.04
CA GLN A 627 -36.59 -12.98 15.89
C GLN A 627 -36.03 -14.40 15.70
N ARG A 628 -34.72 -14.59 15.52
CA ARG A 628 -34.12 -15.93 15.33
C ARG A 628 -33.64 -16.54 16.66
N GLN A 629 -34.39 -17.52 17.16
CA GLN A 629 -33.86 -18.50 18.12
C GLN A 629 -33.69 -19.85 17.42
N PRO A 630 -32.45 -20.38 17.30
CA PRO A 630 -31.19 -19.83 17.79
C PRO A 630 -30.62 -18.69 16.91
N LYS A 631 -29.86 -17.78 17.51
CA LYS A 631 -29.14 -16.72 16.78
C LYS A 631 -28.20 -17.33 15.74
N LEU A 632 -28.16 -16.73 14.55
CA LEU A 632 -27.21 -17.15 13.51
C LEU A 632 -25.76 -17.02 13.99
N PRO A 633 -24.87 -17.95 13.59
CA PRO A 633 -23.46 -17.85 13.92
C PRO A 633 -22.81 -16.61 13.29
N SER A 634 -21.96 -15.91 14.04
CA SER A 634 -21.27 -14.69 13.58
C SER A 634 -20.55 -14.86 12.23
N PRO A 635 -19.86 -15.98 11.94
CA PRO A 635 -19.18 -16.12 10.65
C PRO A 635 -20.13 -16.12 9.44
N LEU A 636 -21.36 -16.64 9.59
CA LEU A 636 -22.39 -16.59 8.55
C LEU A 636 -22.90 -15.16 8.35
N VAL A 637 -23.19 -14.46 9.45
CA VAL A 637 -23.66 -13.06 9.42
C VAL A 637 -22.61 -12.15 8.75
N GLU A 638 -21.33 -12.37 9.06
CA GLU A 638 -20.20 -11.65 8.45
C GLU A 638 -20.08 -11.97 6.95
N GLU A 639 -20.15 -13.25 6.56
CA GLU A 639 -20.07 -13.64 5.15
C GLU A 639 -21.24 -13.12 4.32
N ALA A 640 -22.46 -13.10 4.88
CA ALA A 640 -23.63 -12.48 4.23
C ALA A 640 -23.41 -10.98 3.99
N GLY A 641 -22.82 -10.28 4.97
CA GLY A 641 -22.45 -8.88 4.81
C GLY A 641 -21.40 -8.65 3.71
N ILE A 642 -20.40 -9.54 3.60
CA ILE A 642 -19.42 -9.50 2.52
C ILE A 642 -20.10 -9.75 1.17
N ALA A 643 -20.99 -10.75 1.09
CA ALA A 643 -21.73 -11.06 -0.13
C ALA A 643 -22.59 -9.88 -0.61
N LEU A 644 -23.38 -9.26 0.28
CA LEU A 644 -24.15 -8.05 -0.03
C LEU A 644 -23.26 -6.90 -0.49
N SER A 645 -22.09 -6.70 0.13
CA SER A 645 -21.19 -5.62 -0.26
C SER A 645 -20.63 -5.79 -1.68
N ARG A 646 -20.61 -7.04 -2.18
CA ARG A 646 -20.08 -7.46 -3.48
C ARG A 646 -21.13 -7.93 -4.47
N SER A 647 -22.39 -7.60 -4.22
CA SER A 647 -23.50 -7.98 -5.08
C SER A 647 -23.89 -6.85 -6.04
N ASP A 648 -24.95 -7.05 -6.82
CA ASP A 648 -25.59 -5.99 -7.59
C ASP A 648 -26.02 -4.86 -6.65
N ARG A 649 -25.35 -3.70 -6.80
CA ARG A 649 -25.54 -2.54 -5.94
C ARG A 649 -26.96 -2.04 -5.98
N GLN A 650 -27.57 -1.95 -7.17
CA GLN A 650 -28.90 -1.36 -7.33
C GLN A 650 -29.95 -2.22 -6.61
N ARG A 651 -29.88 -3.54 -6.80
CA ARG A 651 -30.75 -4.49 -6.11
C ARG A 651 -30.56 -4.46 -4.60
N VAL A 652 -29.33 -4.49 -4.10
CA VAL A 652 -29.06 -4.44 -2.65
C VAL A 652 -29.57 -3.15 -2.02
N VAL A 653 -29.33 -1.99 -2.65
CA VAL A 653 -29.84 -0.70 -2.16
C VAL A 653 -31.36 -0.74 -2.07
N THR A 654 -32.03 -1.16 -3.15
CA THR A 654 -33.50 -1.24 -3.20
C THR A 654 -34.05 -2.16 -2.12
N THR A 655 -33.49 -3.36 -1.93
CA THR A 655 -33.94 -4.29 -0.88
C THR A 655 -33.70 -3.74 0.52
N LEU A 656 -32.57 -3.05 0.77
CA LEU A 656 -32.30 -2.45 2.07
C LEU A 656 -33.26 -1.29 2.37
N GLU A 657 -33.59 -0.46 1.38
CA GLU A 657 -34.59 0.61 1.55
C GLU A 657 -35.97 0.04 1.89
N GLN A 658 -36.40 -1.03 1.20
CA GLN A 658 -37.64 -1.76 1.51
C GLN A 658 -37.58 -2.36 2.93
N PHE A 659 -36.48 -3.01 3.29
CA PHE A 659 -36.27 -3.57 4.62
C PHE A 659 -36.42 -2.51 5.72
N LEU A 660 -35.85 -1.32 5.52
CA LEU A 660 -35.96 -0.19 6.46
C LEU A 660 -37.39 0.32 6.62
N ALA A 661 -38.17 0.31 5.54
CA ALA A 661 -39.56 0.76 5.54
C ALA A 661 -40.51 -0.23 6.23
N THR A 662 -40.25 -1.54 6.14
CA THR A 662 -41.21 -2.56 6.60
C THR A 662 -40.82 -3.28 7.89
N HIS A 663 -39.53 -3.30 8.27
CA HIS A 663 -39.06 -4.14 9.37
C HIS A 663 -39.33 -3.51 10.75
N PRO A 664 -39.98 -4.22 11.70
CA PRO A 664 -40.44 -3.61 12.95
C PRO A 664 -39.32 -3.42 13.99
N ASP A 665 -38.25 -4.21 13.94
CA ASP A 665 -37.22 -4.18 14.99
C ASP A 665 -36.26 -2.99 14.81
N ALA A 666 -36.19 -2.13 15.83
CA ALA A 666 -35.38 -0.92 15.83
C ALA A 666 -33.88 -1.19 15.70
N PHE A 667 -33.38 -2.27 16.30
CA PHE A 667 -31.95 -2.61 16.25
C PHE A 667 -31.54 -3.12 14.88
N ASP A 668 -32.37 -3.99 14.28
CA ASP A 668 -32.18 -4.51 12.93
C ASP A 668 -32.25 -3.38 11.89
N ARG A 669 -33.22 -2.45 12.03
CA ARG A 669 -33.32 -1.23 11.21
C ARG A 669 -32.06 -0.35 11.33
N TRP A 670 -31.59 -0.10 12.55
CA TRP A 670 -30.34 0.67 12.78
C TRP A 670 -29.13 0.04 12.08
N LEU A 671 -28.98 -1.30 12.18
CA LEU A 671 -27.85 -2.00 11.56
C LEU A 671 -27.92 -1.94 10.03
N ALA A 672 -29.11 -2.11 9.46
CA ALA A 672 -29.35 -2.01 8.02
C ALA A 672 -29.11 -0.59 7.51
N ALA A 673 -29.63 0.43 8.17
CA ALA A 673 -29.47 1.83 7.79
C ALA A 673 -28.00 2.28 7.87
N HIS A 674 -27.28 1.88 8.93
CA HIS A 674 -25.85 2.13 9.03
C HIS A 674 -25.08 1.46 7.88
N SER A 675 -25.42 0.22 7.52
CA SER A 675 -24.74 -0.47 6.42
C SER A 675 -25.06 0.16 5.07
N LEU A 676 -26.33 0.50 4.81
CA LEU A 676 -26.79 1.15 3.58
C LEU A 676 -26.06 2.47 3.38
N GLY A 677 -26.21 3.41 4.32
CA GLY A 677 -25.67 4.77 4.23
C GLY A 677 -24.14 4.87 4.27
N LYS A 678 -23.43 3.79 4.64
CA LYS A 678 -21.96 3.77 4.72
C LYS A 678 -21.29 2.94 3.63
N ASN A 679 -21.83 1.77 3.33
CA ASN A 679 -21.13 0.75 2.54
C ASN A 679 -21.76 0.52 1.14
N HIS A 680 -23.08 0.69 1.01
CA HIS A 680 -23.80 0.38 -0.23
C HIS A 680 -24.16 1.63 -1.02
N ASP A 681 -24.55 2.69 -0.34
CA ASP A 681 -24.89 3.96 -0.94
C ASP A 681 -24.59 5.10 0.05
N PHE A 682 -23.40 5.70 -0.08
CA PHE A 682 -22.91 6.66 0.90
C PHE A 682 -23.84 7.87 0.99
N GLY A 683 -24.33 8.19 2.19
CA GLY A 683 -25.26 9.30 2.40
C GLY A 683 -26.69 9.04 1.89
N ASN A 684 -27.09 7.78 1.70
CA ASN A 684 -28.43 7.42 1.24
C ASN A 684 -29.55 8.10 2.07
N PRO A 685 -30.50 8.82 1.43
CA PRO A 685 -31.56 9.56 2.14
C PRO A 685 -32.47 8.68 3.00
N THR A 686 -32.83 7.49 2.52
CA THR A 686 -33.68 6.54 3.24
C THR A 686 -33.00 6.04 4.52
N ALA A 687 -31.69 5.75 4.46
CA ALA A 687 -30.90 5.39 5.62
C ALA A 687 -30.80 6.53 6.64
N ILE A 688 -30.62 7.77 6.18
CA ILE A 688 -30.56 8.96 7.03
C ILE A 688 -31.89 9.15 7.76
N ALA A 689 -33.01 9.20 7.03
CA ALA A 689 -34.35 9.38 7.59
C ALA A 689 -34.68 8.30 8.62
N ASN A 690 -34.39 7.03 8.32
CA ASN A 690 -34.64 5.93 9.25
C ASN A 690 -33.83 6.05 10.56
N LEU A 691 -32.55 6.48 10.47
CA LEU A 691 -31.73 6.72 11.67
C LEU A 691 -32.23 7.93 12.47
N GLU A 692 -32.77 8.95 11.80
CA GLU A 692 -33.40 10.10 12.44
C GLU A 692 -34.67 9.68 13.19
N ASP A 693 -35.56 8.94 12.54
CA ASP A 693 -36.79 8.41 13.14
C ASP A 693 -36.46 7.56 14.38
N LEU A 694 -35.55 6.58 14.25
CA LEU A 694 -35.10 5.74 15.37
C LEU A 694 -34.51 6.54 16.53
N LEU A 695 -33.80 7.64 16.23
CA LEU A 695 -33.21 8.53 17.24
C LEU A 695 -34.27 9.33 17.98
N THR A 696 -35.38 9.69 17.32
CA THR A 696 -36.53 10.34 17.96
C THR A 696 -37.40 9.37 18.76
N GLU A 697 -37.57 8.13 18.29
CA GLU A 697 -38.42 7.10 18.91
C GLU A 697 -37.81 6.53 20.19
N THR A 698 -36.48 6.38 20.25
CA THR A 698 -35.84 5.66 21.35
C THR A 698 -35.55 6.55 22.56
N ALA A 699 -35.88 6.03 23.75
CA ALA A 699 -35.51 6.62 25.03
C ALA A 699 -34.20 6.02 25.61
N ASP A 700 -33.62 4.96 25.03
CA ASP A 700 -32.40 4.34 25.55
C ASP A 700 -31.15 5.16 25.17
N PRO A 701 -30.46 5.78 26.15
CA PRO A 701 -29.29 6.62 25.89
C PRO A 701 -28.13 5.88 25.22
N ASN A 702 -27.96 4.58 25.47
CA ASN A 702 -26.90 3.81 24.81
C ASN A 702 -27.21 3.58 23.34
N PHE A 703 -28.48 3.36 23.01
CA PHE A 703 -28.92 3.21 21.63
C PHE A 703 -28.89 4.55 20.89
N GLN A 704 -29.29 5.66 21.54
CA GLN A 704 -29.14 7.02 21.00
C GLN A 704 -27.68 7.34 20.64
N LEU A 705 -26.71 6.97 21.47
CA LEU A 705 -25.28 7.14 21.16
C LEU A 705 -24.81 6.35 19.94
N ASN A 706 -25.36 5.14 19.74
CA ASN A 706 -25.06 4.32 18.58
C ASN A 706 -25.68 4.90 17.31
N LEU A 707 -26.91 5.41 17.38
CA LEU A 707 -27.59 6.12 16.30
C LEU A 707 -26.85 7.39 15.89
N CYS A 708 -26.48 8.24 16.87
CA CYS A 708 -25.70 9.45 16.63
C CYS A 708 -24.34 9.14 15.97
N ARG A 709 -23.67 8.06 16.39
CA ARG A 709 -22.41 7.62 15.75
C ARG A 709 -22.63 7.19 14.30
N SER A 710 -23.68 6.40 14.04
CA SER A 710 -23.97 5.91 12.70
C SER A 710 -24.38 7.04 11.77
N LEU A 711 -25.28 7.92 12.22
CA LEU A 711 -25.79 9.05 11.47
C LEU A 711 -24.70 10.09 11.20
N GLY A 712 -23.90 10.48 12.21
CA GLY A 712 -22.77 11.40 12.02
C GLY A 712 -21.64 10.85 11.13
N ALA A 713 -21.57 9.53 10.90
CA ALA A 713 -20.60 8.94 9.97
C ALA A 713 -21.05 8.98 8.51
N ILE A 714 -22.35 9.17 8.24
CA ILE A 714 -22.93 9.20 6.89
C ILE A 714 -23.49 10.57 6.52
N ALA A 715 -23.83 11.39 7.52
CA ALA A 715 -24.31 12.76 7.42
C ALA A 715 -23.67 13.59 8.57
N PRO A 716 -22.40 14.03 8.42
CA PRO A 716 -21.67 14.75 9.47
C PRO A 716 -22.35 16.05 9.93
N ASP A 717 -23.05 16.73 9.03
CA ASP A 717 -23.72 18.01 9.29
C ASP A 717 -25.17 17.86 9.79
N ASN A 718 -25.56 16.65 10.20
CA ASN A 718 -26.93 16.38 10.62
C ASN A 718 -27.29 17.08 11.96
N ALA A 719 -28.22 18.03 11.91
CA ALA A 719 -28.63 18.84 13.05
C ALA A 719 -29.26 18.01 14.20
N LEU A 720 -29.97 16.92 13.88
CA LEU A 720 -30.61 16.07 14.88
C LEU A 720 -29.57 15.32 15.74
N VAL A 721 -28.44 14.94 15.15
CA VAL A 721 -27.31 14.33 15.87
C VAL A 721 -26.75 15.30 16.90
N ILE A 722 -26.49 16.54 16.49
CA ILE A 722 -25.96 17.60 17.37
C ILE A 722 -26.93 17.86 18.52
N ALA A 723 -28.23 18.02 18.21
CA ALA A 723 -29.27 18.25 19.22
C ALA A 723 -29.42 17.08 20.21
N SER A 724 -29.37 15.83 19.73
CA SER A 724 -29.55 14.65 20.56
C SER A 724 -28.35 14.39 21.46
N LEU A 725 -27.12 14.55 20.94
CA LEU A 725 -25.90 14.48 21.74
C LEU A 725 -25.88 15.57 22.81
N THR A 726 -26.30 16.79 22.48
CA THR A 726 -26.45 17.90 23.44
C THR A 726 -27.44 17.56 24.56
N ARG A 727 -28.60 16.99 24.23
CA ARG A 727 -29.59 16.53 25.22
C ARG A 727 -29.02 15.44 26.14
N LEU A 728 -28.26 14.50 25.58
CA LEU A 728 -27.61 13.43 26.34
C LEU A 728 -26.54 13.93 27.31
N LEU A 729 -25.91 15.07 27.03
CA LEU A 729 -24.97 15.72 27.95
C LEU A 729 -25.67 16.38 29.14
N ALA A 730 -26.84 16.98 28.89
CA ALA A 730 -27.63 17.73 29.87
C ALA A 730 -28.52 16.84 30.77
N ALA A 731 -28.88 15.64 30.32
CA ALA A 731 -29.70 14.72 31.11
C ALA A 731 -28.91 14.06 32.25
N ASP A 732 -29.61 13.69 33.34
CA ASP A 732 -29.04 12.90 34.45
C ASP A 732 -28.75 11.47 33.97
N GLN A 733 -27.57 11.28 33.39
CA GLN A 733 -27.13 10.06 32.74
C GLN A 733 -25.82 9.56 33.32
N LYS A 734 -25.54 8.26 33.19
CA LYS A 734 -24.28 7.68 33.65
C LYS A 734 -23.09 8.42 33.03
N ALA A 735 -22.04 8.64 33.83
CA ALA A 735 -20.78 9.27 33.40
C ALA A 735 -20.23 8.71 32.07
N THR A 736 -20.35 7.39 31.86
CA THR A 736 -19.90 6.74 30.62
C THR A 736 -20.70 7.13 29.38
N ILE A 737 -21.99 7.43 29.52
CA ILE A 737 -22.88 7.87 28.44
C ILE A 737 -22.58 9.34 28.12
N ARG A 738 -22.54 10.20 29.14
CA ARG A 738 -22.20 11.63 29.00
C ARG A 738 -20.81 11.83 28.36
N ARG A 739 -19.79 11.05 28.76
CA ARG A 739 -18.46 11.05 28.13
C ARG A 739 -18.50 10.66 26.65
N LYS A 740 -19.24 9.60 26.32
CA LYS A 740 -19.37 9.14 24.92
C LYS A 740 -20.12 10.16 24.07
N ALA A 741 -21.14 10.82 24.63
CA ALA A 741 -21.87 11.89 23.94
C ALA A 741 -20.93 13.04 23.61
N ALA A 742 -20.11 13.46 24.59
CA ALA A 742 -19.16 14.56 24.42
C ALA A 742 -18.10 14.24 23.36
N LEU A 743 -17.57 13.00 23.36
CA LEU A 743 -16.65 12.56 22.33
C LEU A 743 -17.24 12.65 20.92
N ARG A 744 -18.47 12.19 20.74
CA ARG A 744 -19.12 12.18 19.42
C ARG A 744 -19.42 13.59 18.96
N LEU A 745 -19.90 14.44 19.86
CA LEU A 745 -20.21 15.84 19.56
C LEU A 745 -18.94 16.61 19.20
N GLY A 746 -17.85 16.43 19.96
CA GLY A 746 -16.56 17.06 19.69
C GLY A 746 -15.88 16.60 18.40
N LYS A 747 -16.18 15.39 17.89
CA LYS A 747 -15.70 14.93 16.58
C LYS A 747 -16.45 15.55 15.41
N LEU A 748 -17.72 15.88 15.60
CA LEU A 748 -18.55 16.54 14.59
C LEU A 748 -18.35 18.06 14.63
N GLN A 749 -18.20 18.61 15.82
CA GLN A 749 -17.98 20.03 16.09
C GLN A 749 -16.81 20.17 17.08
N PRO A 750 -15.57 20.27 16.57
CA PRO A 750 -14.40 20.56 17.41
C PRO A 750 -14.65 21.79 18.29
N HIS A 751 -14.17 21.74 19.54
CA HIS A 751 -14.36 22.80 20.55
C HIS A 751 -15.81 23.06 21.02
N HIS A 752 -16.75 22.12 20.83
CA HIS A 752 -18.12 22.33 21.30
C HIS A 752 -18.19 22.57 22.83
N PRO A 753 -18.71 23.72 23.30
CA PRO A 753 -18.53 24.19 24.69
C PRO A 753 -19.17 23.27 25.73
N GLN A 754 -20.36 22.73 25.45
CA GLN A 754 -21.03 21.80 26.37
C GLN A 754 -20.37 20.42 26.41
N ALA A 755 -19.75 19.98 25.31
CA ALA A 755 -19.04 18.70 25.26
C ALA A 755 -17.79 18.79 26.14
N ILE A 756 -17.05 19.89 26.01
CA ILE A 756 -15.91 20.23 26.88
C ILE A 756 -16.37 20.28 28.34
N ALA A 757 -17.32 21.14 28.68
CA ALA A 757 -17.79 21.33 30.06
C ALA A 757 -18.20 20.02 30.74
N THR A 758 -18.88 19.14 30.01
CA THR A 758 -19.27 17.81 30.51
C THR A 758 -18.06 16.91 30.76
N LEU A 759 -17.06 16.91 29.88
CA LEU A 759 -15.83 16.14 30.11
C LEU A 759 -15.02 16.67 31.29
N LEU A 760 -15.08 17.97 31.59
CA LEU A 760 -14.42 18.57 32.76
C LEU A 760 -15.04 18.07 34.06
N GLU A 761 -16.37 18.09 34.11
CA GLU A 761 -17.12 17.58 35.26
C GLU A 761 -16.82 16.10 35.50
N LEU A 762 -16.73 15.31 34.42
CA LEU A 762 -16.45 13.87 34.50
C LEU A 762 -14.98 13.54 34.74
N ALA A 763 -14.05 14.44 34.42
CA ALA A 763 -12.62 14.26 34.64
C ALA A 763 -12.31 14.00 36.13
N ALA A 764 -13.04 14.66 37.03
CA ALA A 764 -12.91 14.49 38.47
C ALA A 764 -13.20 13.06 38.98
N THR A 765 -13.90 12.22 38.19
CA THR A 765 -14.33 10.87 38.59
C THR A 765 -13.95 9.77 37.60
N SER A 766 -13.42 10.12 36.43
CA SER A 766 -13.06 9.16 35.36
C SER A 766 -11.84 9.62 34.54
N PRO A 767 -10.69 8.93 34.65
CA PRO A 767 -9.49 9.23 33.84
C PRO A 767 -9.74 9.16 32.32
N GLN A 768 -10.76 8.41 31.92
CA GLN A 768 -11.16 8.26 30.54
C GLN A 768 -11.78 9.54 29.97
N ALA A 769 -12.35 10.41 30.81
CA ALA A 769 -12.92 11.69 30.37
C ALA A 769 -11.81 12.69 29.98
N ILE A 770 -10.67 12.68 30.67
CA ILE A 770 -9.48 13.49 30.33
C ILE A 770 -8.90 13.06 28.99
N ALA A 771 -8.72 11.74 28.78
CA ALA A 771 -8.28 11.20 27.50
C ALA A 771 -9.26 11.51 26.35
N THR A 772 -10.55 11.63 26.66
CA THR A 772 -11.58 12.01 25.67
C THR A 772 -11.52 13.52 25.37
N LEU A 773 -11.23 14.34 26.39
CA LEU A 773 -11.07 15.79 26.27
C LEU A 773 -9.84 16.14 25.44
N GLN A 774 -8.73 15.40 25.62
CA GLN A 774 -7.53 15.49 24.77
C GLN A 774 -7.82 15.22 23.29
N GLU A 775 -8.82 14.39 22.97
CA GLU A 775 -9.17 14.06 21.58
C GLU A 775 -10.03 15.13 20.89
N ILE A 776 -10.83 15.90 21.65
CA ILE A 776 -11.81 16.87 21.08
C ILE A 776 -11.50 18.35 21.36
N CYS A 777 -10.68 18.62 22.37
CA CYS A 777 -10.22 19.94 22.78
C CYS A 777 -8.86 19.80 23.51
N PRO A 778 -7.78 19.46 22.77
CA PRO A 778 -6.45 19.24 23.36
C PRO A 778 -5.93 20.44 24.16
N ASP A 779 -6.38 21.65 23.83
CA ASP A 779 -5.95 22.91 24.45
C ASP A 779 -6.65 23.23 25.80
N HIS A 780 -7.39 22.28 26.37
CA HIS A 780 -8.19 22.53 27.58
C HIS A 780 -7.35 22.44 28.88
N PRO A 781 -7.44 23.40 29.83
CA PRO A 781 -6.64 23.43 31.07
C PRO A 781 -6.64 22.15 31.92
N LEU A 782 -7.77 21.42 31.97
CA LEU A 782 -7.86 20.14 32.69
C LEU A 782 -7.13 18.96 32.02
N VAL A 783 -6.86 19.01 30.70
CA VAL A 783 -5.93 18.07 30.04
C VAL A 783 -4.50 18.38 30.47
N GLN A 784 -4.23 19.66 30.78
CA GLN A 784 -2.92 20.15 31.22
C GLN A 784 -2.66 19.91 32.72
N THR A 785 -3.68 19.65 33.56
CA THR A 785 -3.51 19.48 35.02
C THR A 785 -3.48 18.03 35.54
N ASP A 786 -3.75 17.01 34.71
CA ASP A 786 -3.80 15.59 35.11
C ASP A 786 -2.63 14.74 34.58
N THR A 787 -1.49 15.35 34.26
CA THR A 787 -0.23 14.65 33.95
C THR A 787 0.48 14.08 35.18
N VAL A 788 -0.20 13.95 36.33
CA VAL A 788 0.35 13.30 37.53
C VAL A 788 -0.58 12.21 38.07
N SER A 789 -0.18 10.96 37.82
CA SER A 789 -0.61 9.71 38.49
C SER A 789 -1.82 8.96 37.95
N GLN A 790 -1.60 8.10 36.94
CA GLN A 790 -1.79 6.64 37.05
C GLN A 790 -1.50 5.90 35.72
N THR A 791 -0.26 5.49 35.52
CA THR A 791 0.03 4.28 34.74
C THR A 791 0.90 3.34 35.56
N ARG A 792 0.24 2.53 36.40
CA ARG A 792 0.74 1.18 36.71
C ARG A 792 0.98 0.47 35.37
N PRO A 793 2.05 -0.32 35.25
CA PRO A 793 2.58 -0.77 33.96
C PRO A 793 1.59 -1.71 33.27
N THR A 794 0.92 -1.22 32.23
CA THR A 794 0.45 -2.09 31.16
C THR A 794 1.68 -2.71 30.51
N ARG A 795 1.97 -3.96 30.88
CA ARG A 795 2.82 -4.88 30.13
C ARG A 795 2.30 -4.98 28.69
N ARG A 796 2.65 -4.03 27.83
CA ARG A 796 2.69 -4.26 26.39
C ARG A 796 3.97 -5.02 26.11
N ARG A 797 3.78 -6.32 25.92
CA ARG A 797 4.73 -7.28 25.38
C ARG A 797 5.28 -6.67 24.09
N THR A 798 6.48 -6.10 24.13
CA THR A 798 7.32 -6.10 22.93
C THR A 798 7.44 -7.55 22.50
N ALA A 799 7.06 -7.82 21.26
CA ALA A 799 7.44 -9.03 20.58
C ALA A 799 8.97 -9.09 20.65
N LYS A 800 9.46 -9.82 21.66
CA LYS A 800 10.85 -10.22 21.72
C LYS A 800 11.09 -10.86 20.37
N ARG A 801 12.03 -10.32 19.59
CA ARG A 801 12.67 -11.06 18.50
C ARG A 801 13.06 -12.38 19.16
N ILE A 802 12.29 -13.43 18.93
CA ILE A 802 12.59 -14.75 19.45
C ILE A 802 13.87 -15.06 18.70
N SER A 803 15.02 -14.99 19.37
CA SER A 803 16.17 -15.73 18.87
C SER A 803 15.64 -17.15 18.70
N GLU A 804 15.66 -17.67 17.47
CA GLU A 804 15.24 -19.04 17.20
C GLU A 804 15.93 -19.91 18.25
N ARG A 805 15.15 -20.39 19.20
CA ARG A 805 15.68 -21.16 20.33
C ARG A 805 16.40 -22.34 19.70
N SER A 806 17.63 -22.60 20.15
CA SER A 806 18.34 -23.76 19.65
C SER A 806 17.48 -25.03 19.87
N PRO A 807 17.60 -26.07 19.04
CA PRO A 807 16.85 -27.31 19.20
C PRO A 807 16.92 -27.87 20.64
N ARG A 808 18.06 -27.67 21.31
CA ARG A 808 18.28 -28.04 22.71
C ARG A 808 17.42 -27.24 23.70
N GLU A 809 17.29 -25.94 23.50
CA GLU A 809 16.44 -25.06 24.33
C GLU A 809 14.95 -25.34 24.12
N GLN A 810 14.54 -25.67 22.89
CA GLN A 810 13.17 -26.09 22.59
C GLN A 810 12.83 -27.42 23.29
N ALA A 811 13.75 -28.40 23.25
CA ALA A 811 13.59 -29.67 23.95
C ALA A 811 13.45 -29.48 25.48
N LEU A 812 14.32 -28.69 26.10
CA LEU A 812 14.28 -28.38 27.53
C LEU A 812 12.99 -27.64 27.94
N ALA A 813 12.59 -26.63 27.16
CA ALA A 813 11.36 -25.89 27.42
C ALA A 813 10.13 -26.80 27.34
N SER A 814 10.12 -27.73 26.38
CA SER A 814 9.00 -28.64 26.16
C SER A 814 8.90 -29.71 27.25
N GLN A 815 10.02 -30.27 27.71
CA GLN A 815 10.05 -31.15 28.88
C GLN A 815 9.55 -30.44 30.15
N SER A 816 9.93 -29.18 30.36
CA SER A 816 9.43 -28.38 31.49
C SER A 816 7.91 -28.16 31.41
N LEU A 817 7.38 -27.90 30.20
CA LEU A 817 5.95 -27.73 29.98
C LEU A 817 5.18 -29.03 30.19
N LEU A 818 5.70 -30.17 29.73
CA LEU A 818 5.09 -31.48 29.96
C LEU A 818 5.04 -31.84 31.44
N LYS A 819 6.12 -31.56 32.20
CA LYS A 819 6.14 -31.76 33.66
C LYS A 819 5.14 -30.84 34.38
N LYS A 820 4.95 -29.61 33.91
CA LYS A 820 3.92 -28.71 34.46
C LYS A 820 2.52 -29.19 34.09
N LEU A 821 2.33 -29.69 32.87
CA LEU A 821 1.05 -30.19 32.39
C LEU A 821 0.60 -31.44 33.15
N SER A 822 1.52 -32.34 33.55
CA SER A 822 1.17 -33.53 34.34
C SER A 822 0.74 -33.20 35.78
N LEU A 823 1.12 -32.04 36.31
CA LEU A 823 0.80 -31.60 37.67
C LEU A 823 -0.39 -30.62 37.75
N GLU A 824 -0.81 -30.03 36.62
CA GLU A 824 -1.83 -28.99 36.58
C GLU A 824 -3.24 -29.59 36.39
N SER A 825 -4.16 -29.31 37.32
CA SER A 825 -5.55 -29.80 37.24
C SER A 825 -6.53 -28.75 36.69
N ASN A 826 -6.17 -27.47 36.69
CA ASN A 826 -7.05 -26.40 36.23
C ASN A 826 -7.13 -26.34 34.70
N LEU A 827 -8.32 -26.55 34.13
CA LEU A 827 -8.56 -26.59 32.68
C LEU A 827 -8.04 -25.34 31.92
N ASP A 828 -8.17 -24.14 32.49
CA ASP A 828 -7.71 -22.91 31.83
C ASP A 828 -6.18 -22.85 31.77
N GLN A 829 -5.51 -23.24 32.85
CA GLN A 829 -4.04 -23.27 32.89
C GLN A 829 -3.49 -24.40 32.04
N ARG A 830 -4.11 -25.59 32.06
CA ARG A 830 -3.80 -26.69 31.13
C ARG A 830 -3.88 -26.23 29.68
N THR A 831 -4.96 -25.55 29.28
CA THR A 831 -5.14 -25.04 27.92
C THR A 831 -4.03 -24.04 27.54
N ARG A 832 -3.61 -23.17 28.46
CA ARG A 832 -2.48 -22.25 28.24
C ARG A 832 -1.14 -22.95 28.12
N LEU A 833 -0.90 -23.98 28.94
CA LEU A 833 0.31 -24.79 28.87
C LEU A 833 0.38 -25.55 27.55
N VAL A 834 -0.74 -26.10 27.08
CA VAL A 834 -0.87 -26.82 25.81
C VAL A 834 -0.67 -25.90 24.61
N ALA A 835 -1.32 -24.73 24.59
CA ALA A 835 -1.10 -23.73 23.54
C ALA A 835 0.35 -23.21 23.49
N ARG A 836 1.05 -23.24 24.63
CA ARG A 836 2.48 -22.93 24.68
C ARG A 836 3.34 -24.10 24.22
N LEU A 837 2.98 -25.34 24.58
CA LEU A 837 3.65 -26.55 24.12
C LEU A 837 3.58 -26.67 22.60
N SER A 838 2.43 -26.37 22.00
CA SER A 838 2.23 -26.44 20.55
C SER A 838 3.11 -25.50 19.74
N SER A 839 3.57 -24.39 20.35
CA SER A 839 4.55 -23.50 19.74
C SER A 839 5.98 -24.06 19.67
N TYR A 840 6.25 -25.18 20.36
CA TYR A 840 7.57 -25.85 20.38
C TYR A 840 7.53 -27.27 19.82
N LEU A 841 6.48 -28.04 20.11
CA LEU A 841 6.25 -29.40 19.60
C LEU A 841 4.79 -29.54 19.15
N PRO A 842 4.45 -29.12 17.92
CA PRO A 842 3.07 -29.14 17.43
C PRO A 842 2.45 -30.55 17.37
N ASP A 843 3.26 -31.57 17.11
CA ASP A 843 2.82 -32.97 16.94
C ASP A 843 2.70 -33.77 18.25
N HIS A 844 2.83 -33.12 19.40
CA HIS A 844 2.82 -33.84 20.68
C HIS A 844 1.43 -34.42 20.99
N PRO A 845 1.30 -35.71 21.37
CA PRO A 845 0.02 -36.42 21.50
C PRO A 845 -0.91 -35.84 22.59
N GLU A 846 -0.36 -35.16 23.60
CA GLU A 846 -1.15 -34.49 24.65
C GLU A 846 -1.91 -33.24 24.14
N ILE A 847 -1.54 -32.65 23.00
CA ILE A 847 -2.08 -31.34 22.62
C ILE A 847 -3.55 -31.44 22.24
N ILE A 848 -3.87 -32.23 21.20
CA ILE A 848 -5.21 -32.36 20.65
C ILE A 848 -6.25 -32.80 21.71
N PRO A 849 -6.01 -33.86 22.52
CA PRO A 849 -6.97 -34.30 23.54
C PRO A 849 -7.28 -33.22 24.58
N ASN A 850 -6.27 -32.48 25.03
CA ASN A 850 -6.48 -31.41 26.01
C ASN A 850 -7.25 -30.22 25.41
N LEU A 851 -7.01 -29.87 24.14
CA LEU A 851 -7.77 -28.81 23.45
C LEU A 851 -9.22 -29.22 23.19
N LEU A 852 -9.48 -30.48 22.82
CA LEU A 852 -10.83 -31.01 22.67
C LEU A 852 -11.59 -31.07 24.00
N THR A 853 -10.89 -31.41 25.09
CA THR A 853 -11.44 -31.35 26.45
C THR A 853 -11.81 -29.91 26.83
N ALA A 854 -10.94 -28.94 26.52
CA ALA A 854 -11.22 -27.53 26.72
C ALA A 854 -12.45 -27.06 25.92
N LEU A 855 -12.57 -27.46 24.65
CA LEU A 855 -13.75 -27.15 23.83
C LEU A 855 -15.04 -27.73 24.39
N ARG A 856 -15.00 -28.93 24.98
CA ARG A 856 -16.17 -29.59 25.54
C ARG A 856 -16.60 -29.01 26.89
N GLN A 857 -15.65 -28.68 27.76
CA GLN A 857 -15.92 -28.42 29.18
C GLN A 857 -15.73 -26.96 29.62
N ALA A 858 -14.92 -26.17 28.91
CA ALA A 858 -14.61 -24.81 29.36
C ALA A 858 -15.85 -23.91 29.28
N ARG A 859 -16.02 -23.07 30.31
CA ARG A 859 -17.08 -22.05 30.37
C ARG A 859 -16.56 -20.64 30.08
N ARG A 860 -15.26 -20.41 30.27
CA ARG A 860 -14.63 -19.11 30.00
C ARG A 860 -14.39 -18.93 28.50
N LYS A 861 -14.92 -17.83 27.95
CA LYS A 861 -14.77 -17.44 26.54
C LYS A 861 -13.30 -17.34 26.12
N SER A 862 -12.41 -16.85 26.99
CA SER A 862 -10.97 -16.74 26.71
C SER A 862 -10.31 -18.10 26.49
N THR A 863 -10.74 -19.14 27.23
CA THR A 863 -10.18 -20.49 27.15
C THR A 863 -10.67 -21.20 25.90
N LEU A 864 -11.97 -21.09 25.60
CA LEU A 864 -12.55 -21.59 24.34
C LEU A 864 -11.89 -20.94 23.12
N LYS A 865 -11.71 -19.61 23.15
CA LYS A 865 -11.00 -18.88 22.09
C LYS A 865 -9.58 -19.40 21.91
N LEU A 866 -8.81 -19.52 23.00
CA LEU A 866 -7.44 -20.05 22.93
C LEU A 866 -7.42 -21.48 22.36
N ALA A 867 -8.38 -22.33 22.75
CA ALA A 867 -8.45 -23.69 22.24
C ALA A 867 -8.75 -23.75 20.73
N VAL A 868 -9.72 -22.96 20.25
CA VAL A 868 -10.04 -22.82 18.82
C VAL A 868 -8.86 -22.27 18.03
N ASP A 869 -8.27 -21.16 18.49
CA ASP A 869 -7.16 -20.50 17.79
C ASP A 869 -5.94 -21.46 17.70
N THR A 870 -5.69 -22.25 18.76
CA THR A 870 -4.60 -23.24 18.77
C THR A 870 -4.90 -24.42 17.84
N LEU A 871 -6.11 -25.00 17.89
CA LEU A 871 -6.50 -26.10 17.01
C LEU A 871 -6.49 -25.68 15.53
N GLY A 872 -6.95 -24.48 15.23
CA GLY A 872 -6.96 -23.94 13.86
C GLY A 872 -5.55 -23.79 13.26
N GLN A 873 -4.52 -23.54 14.08
CA GLN A 873 -3.14 -23.39 13.62
C GLN A 873 -2.38 -24.71 13.46
N LEU A 874 -2.81 -25.78 14.15
CA LEU A 874 -2.05 -27.03 14.22
C LEU A 874 -2.49 -28.09 13.21
N ILE A 875 -3.72 -28.03 12.73
CA ILE A 875 -4.29 -29.16 12.01
C ILE A 875 -3.81 -29.17 10.56
N GLU A 876 -2.96 -30.15 10.28
CA GLU A 876 -2.66 -30.59 8.93
C GLU A 876 -3.71 -31.60 8.44
N THR A 877 -3.82 -31.76 7.11
CA THR A 877 -4.78 -32.66 6.45
C THR A 877 -4.75 -34.09 6.99
N LYS A 878 -3.59 -34.56 7.49
CA LYS A 878 -3.43 -35.93 8.05
C LYS A 878 -4.09 -36.12 9.43
N GLN A 879 -4.16 -35.07 10.25
CA GLN A 879 -4.76 -35.13 11.60
C GLN A 879 -6.26 -34.82 11.57
N LEU A 880 -6.73 -34.14 10.52
CA LEU A 880 -8.11 -33.72 10.35
C LEU A 880 -9.15 -34.86 10.51
N PRO A 881 -8.97 -36.08 9.96
CA PRO A 881 -9.93 -37.16 10.11
C PRO A 881 -10.13 -37.62 11.57
N LEU A 882 -9.18 -37.35 12.46
CA LEU A 882 -9.29 -37.71 13.88
C LEU A 882 -9.97 -36.61 14.72
N VAL A 883 -9.78 -35.34 14.33
CA VAL A 883 -10.18 -34.18 15.12
C VAL A 883 -11.56 -33.67 14.72
N LEU A 884 -11.81 -33.56 13.42
CA LEU A 884 -13.05 -32.97 12.90
C LEU A 884 -14.30 -33.73 13.35
N PRO A 885 -14.35 -35.09 13.34
CA PRO A 885 -15.47 -35.83 13.89
C PRO A 885 -15.77 -35.52 15.36
N GLN A 886 -14.73 -35.31 16.17
CA GLN A 886 -14.90 -34.99 17.59
C GLN A 886 -15.42 -33.56 17.78
N VAL A 887 -14.95 -32.59 16.98
CA VAL A 887 -15.47 -31.22 17.00
C VAL A 887 -16.92 -31.18 16.49
N LYS A 888 -17.24 -31.93 15.43
CA LYS A 888 -18.62 -32.15 14.94
C LYS A 888 -19.50 -32.70 16.06
N HIS A 889 -19.06 -33.73 16.76
CA HIS A 889 -19.81 -34.33 17.85
C HIS A 889 -20.07 -33.30 18.97
N ILE A 890 -19.07 -32.49 19.36
CA ILE A 890 -19.26 -31.40 20.34
C ILE A 890 -20.25 -30.37 19.80
N TYR A 891 -20.13 -29.98 18.52
CA TYR A 891 -21.04 -29.02 17.89
C TYR A 891 -22.50 -29.50 17.87
N GLN A 892 -22.73 -30.79 17.63
CA GLN A 892 -24.07 -31.40 17.54
C GLN A 892 -24.68 -31.69 18.93
N THR A 893 -23.87 -32.00 19.94
CA THR A 893 -24.36 -32.41 21.27
C THR A 893 -24.58 -31.26 22.24
N VAL A 894 -23.85 -30.14 22.10
CA VAL A 894 -23.99 -29.03 23.05
C VAL A 894 -25.22 -28.17 22.71
N THR A 895 -25.89 -27.66 23.73
CA THR A 895 -27.08 -26.82 23.59
C THR A 895 -26.87 -25.65 22.61
N PRO A 896 -27.88 -25.30 21.78
CA PRO A 896 -27.76 -24.27 20.74
C PRO A 896 -27.26 -22.91 21.23
N HIS A 897 -27.48 -22.60 22.51
CA HIS A 897 -27.18 -21.30 23.12
C HIS A 897 -25.81 -21.27 23.82
N SER A 898 -25.09 -22.39 23.86
CA SER A 898 -23.80 -22.48 24.52
C SER A 898 -22.70 -21.68 23.80
N PRO A 899 -21.74 -21.10 24.54
CA PRO A 899 -20.56 -20.52 23.92
C PRO A 899 -19.74 -21.58 23.16
N ASN A 900 -19.64 -22.80 23.70
CA ASN A 900 -18.90 -23.92 23.12
C ASN A 900 -19.35 -24.20 21.67
N ARG A 901 -20.66 -24.32 21.43
CA ARG A 901 -21.20 -24.55 20.08
C ARG A 901 -20.82 -23.44 19.10
N ARG A 902 -20.83 -22.17 19.54
CA ARG A 902 -20.42 -21.02 18.70
C ARG A 902 -18.94 -21.08 18.32
N TYR A 903 -18.08 -21.44 19.27
CA TYR A 903 -16.65 -21.60 19.02
C TYR A 903 -16.36 -22.81 18.11
N CYS A 904 -17.08 -23.93 18.29
CA CYS A 904 -16.99 -25.08 17.37
C CYS A 904 -17.47 -24.72 15.95
N TYR A 905 -18.59 -24.00 15.81
CA TYR A 905 -19.05 -23.52 14.51
C TYR A 905 -17.99 -22.65 13.84
N LYS A 906 -17.40 -21.70 14.57
CA LYS A 906 -16.34 -20.85 14.03
C LYS A 906 -15.17 -21.68 13.50
N LEU A 907 -14.70 -22.66 14.28
CA LEU A 907 -13.60 -23.53 13.87
C LEU A 907 -13.95 -24.36 12.61
N LEU A 908 -15.13 -24.96 12.56
CA LEU A 908 -15.60 -25.73 11.41
C LEU A 908 -15.77 -24.84 10.16
N TRP A 909 -16.28 -23.62 10.34
CA TRP A 909 -16.38 -22.62 9.28
C TRP A 909 -15.00 -22.21 8.75
N ASP A 910 -14.04 -21.93 9.63
CA ASP A 910 -12.67 -21.57 9.25
C ASP A 910 -12.02 -22.71 8.45
N TRP A 911 -12.20 -23.98 8.87
CA TRP A 911 -11.76 -25.15 8.11
C TRP A 911 -12.46 -25.31 6.76
N SER A 912 -13.77 -25.03 6.69
CA SER A 912 -14.50 -25.08 5.42
C SER A 912 -13.95 -24.08 4.39
N LYS A 913 -13.32 -22.98 4.83
CA LYS A 913 -12.70 -21.99 3.94
C LYS A 913 -11.33 -22.41 3.42
N THR A 914 -10.59 -23.21 4.18
CA THR A 914 -9.20 -23.58 3.87
C THR A 914 -9.07 -24.94 3.21
N LEU A 915 -10.05 -25.82 3.40
CA LEU A 915 -10.02 -27.19 2.89
C LEU A 915 -10.86 -27.35 1.62
N PRO A 916 -10.44 -28.23 0.70
CA PRO A 916 -11.32 -28.71 -0.37
C PRO A 916 -12.58 -29.39 0.21
N TYR A 917 -13.70 -29.29 -0.51
CA TYR A 917 -14.99 -29.80 -0.04
C TYR A 917 -14.94 -31.31 0.23
N GLU A 918 -14.32 -32.09 -0.64
CA GLU A 918 -14.25 -33.55 -0.54
C GLU A 918 -13.44 -33.96 0.68
N VAL A 919 -12.35 -33.25 0.96
CA VAL A 919 -11.51 -33.47 2.15
C VAL A 919 -12.33 -33.21 3.42
N PHE A 920 -13.06 -32.09 3.45
CA PHE A 920 -13.91 -31.75 4.58
C PHE A 920 -15.07 -32.75 4.73
N GLN A 921 -15.74 -33.10 3.63
CA GLN A 921 -16.88 -34.03 3.60
C GLN A 921 -16.46 -35.43 4.06
N ARG A 922 -15.33 -35.96 3.58
CA ARG A 922 -14.81 -37.26 4.04
C ARG A 922 -14.51 -37.23 5.54
N ALA A 923 -13.84 -36.18 6.03
CA ALA A 923 -13.56 -36.04 7.45
C ALA A 923 -14.86 -35.84 8.27
N TRP A 924 -15.88 -35.18 7.72
CA TRP A 924 -17.19 -35.00 8.34
C TRP A 924 -17.99 -36.30 8.43
N SER A 925 -17.90 -37.15 7.41
CA SER A 925 -18.57 -38.44 7.33
C SER A 925 -17.81 -39.56 8.05
N SER A 926 -16.55 -39.34 8.43
CA SER A 926 -15.76 -40.28 9.21
C SER A 926 -16.36 -40.43 10.61
N PHE A 927 -17.09 -41.52 10.84
CA PHE A 927 -17.42 -42.06 12.16
C PHE A 927 -17.62 -43.57 12.09
#